data_AF-A0A966ELT1-F1
#
_entry.id   AF-A0A966ELT1-F1
#
_cell.length_a   1.000
_cell.length_b   1.000
_cell.length_c   1.000
_cell.angle_alpha   90.00
_cell.angle_beta   90.00
_cell.angle_gamma   90.00
#
_symmetry.space_group_name_H-M   'P 1'
#
loop_
_entity.id
_entity.type
_entity.pdbx_description
1 polymer ?
#
loop_
_entity_poly.entity_id
_entity_poly.type
_entity_poly.pdbx_seq_one_letter_code
_entity_poly.pdbx_strand_id
1 'polypeptide(L)'
;MKHSPPIPRSEDTVTISANIKDNEGENIRAILNWRVSALDPDEFFQVEMNDDGKNGDEESGDGTFTAQVPAQDDGTVVEFYIRANDDQFERGWPQASGEEGQQQANALFQFDDESYDGNQPIYRLVMTVREEQDFRFRNFNSGSDAQKNATLIAKQGQDYDIRYQCGVRVRGAGSRTRNPRNNRLNIPRDNPWNGVTKINLNSQFIYLQFLGSRLASLSGIEAADAKPVQFRYNGVNRGNDNDNNRRYGSYLHIEAIDGDWADIHYPLDSAGNLYSKGRPDVKWDIRSTEDGLADRGAYIRDGWSKSSNESVNDWEDLHQFMITMNGASDSGYLERISGEVNVEQWSRWFAFMTIILSRETNLSNGTDDDYKLYRGVKDPRIKLVPHDFDTIFGLGDTDTDADDSIFPATTNFAGQTMPQLNAFFSDPVILRQYYSDLKNLLNTVFEKRRFDALVSDSLDWLPSDSDVSDDVISFMDERRTYILNQIANEFTVGSSLPSSDGFSRTEEAGVTGLGGSFDPSKIAEIKVNDMSVPLNIRNGTWDGDQAESEVIFSSGSEWSYLDDGSDQGILWFEQDFDDSSWAVGEGEFGYGDRGEDTVVSYGDDDENKHITTYFRKDFEVTDAATFSSLNLRLVYDDGAAVYLNGIEITRQNLEPDALYTSLATDTVPNAGFESYNVPVGALKSGSNTIAVEIHQRSPSSRDISFNAELLGLGAVPLMVPGINQVKIESFDADGSIIDSSQVNIWYDDGSITGGSSIDKDTTWTLEGGPYLIADDLEVPVNVTLQIDPGVTVYFTEGKRMTVKGRLVAEGNEKMPIAFTNEPGSDGGWDGIYFESTKEESRMSHILQDGADSGDQSISISESRVHLEYVEWAGTDKTILELSNPQIDVVRCDFPSTSGQEVIHGQGLEDGGYFNLKENIFQASSGYNDIINFSGGRRPGPIIYVVDNVFLSSTDDCLDLDGVDAHIEGNHFFDVHKDDPDRLSSASAIAADNDSHLTVVRNLFYDIDHAILLKNASDAVFENNTVVDAVVAAISFDEPLVGEGVPGDFISIKGNIFYDNGTLFAYQFSSEDGEEDPRIEADMNLLPEEFLELGIGNISGDPMFIDQSNSDFSISRGSPAAGKGINGSDMGYDVSTGAIITGQPLSLTRKKEATLRIHVPGVAGIEGESIFSSEYRWRIDGNEWSDPASVSEPIQLSGLSDGMHYVEV
;
A
#
# COMPACT_ATOMS: atom_id res chain seq x y z
N MET A 1 -20.50 17.60 -50.67
CA MET A 1 -20.89 16.48 -51.55
C MET A 1 -21.35 15.32 -50.67
N LYS A 2 -22.45 14.65 -50.98
CA LYS A 2 -22.91 13.42 -50.31
C LYS A 2 -23.71 12.52 -51.26
N HIS A 3 -23.78 11.22 -51.00
CA HIS A 3 -24.76 10.31 -51.61
C HIS A 3 -25.82 9.85 -50.59
N SER A 4 -27.03 9.52 -51.06
CA SER A 4 -28.13 9.00 -50.24
C SER A 4 -28.96 7.97 -51.02
N PRO A 5 -29.39 6.85 -50.41
CA PRO A 5 -29.11 6.44 -49.02
C PRO A 5 -27.62 6.07 -48.82
N PRO A 6 -27.09 6.08 -47.57
CA PRO A 6 -25.68 5.74 -47.31
C PRO A 6 -25.28 4.34 -47.75
N ILE A 7 -26.20 3.37 -47.65
CA ILE A 7 -26.05 1.99 -48.15
C ILE A 7 -27.30 1.70 -48.99
N PRO A 8 -27.23 1.89 -50.31
CA PRO A 8 -28.35 1.57 -51.20
C PRO A 8 -28.58 0.07 -51.32
N ARG A 9 -29.84 -0.34 -51.31
CA ARG A 9 -30.29 -1.69 -51.67
C ARG A 9 -30.38 -1.86 -53.18
N SER A 10 -30.41 -3.09 -53.66
CA SER A 10 -30.44 -3.40 -55.11
C SER A 10 -31.68 -2.86 -55.85
N GLU A 11 -32.73 -2.45 -55.13
CA GLU A 11 -33.91 -1.75 -55.65
C GLU A 11 -33.85 -0.21 -55.57
N ASP A 12 -32.89 0.35 -54.83
CA ASP A 12 -32.83 1.78 -54.53
C ASP A 12 -32.26 2.60 -55.68
N THR A 13 -32.75 3.83 -55.84
CA THR A 13 -32.10 4.86 -56.66
C THR A 13 -31.24 5.73 -55.75
N VAL A 14 -30.01 6.03 -56.17
CA VAL A 14 -29.06 6.81 -55.35
C VAL A 14 -29.04 8.25 -55.81
N THR A 15 -29.26 9.17 -54.88
CA THR A 15 -29.12 10.61 -55.12
C THR A 15 -27.72 11.06 -54.73
N ILE A 16 -26.99 11.68 -55.67
CA ILE A 16 -25.74 12.39 -55.42
C ILE A 16 -26.06 13.88 -55.31
N SER A 17 -25.67 14.51 -54.21
CA SER A 17 -25.84 15.94 -53.97
C SER A 17 -24.49 16.64 -53.76
N ALA A 18 -24.39 17.88 -54.25
CA ALA A 18 -23.24 18.75 -54.00
C ALA A 18 -23.70 20.19 -53.82
N ASN A 19 -23.23 20.81 -52.73
CA ASN A 19 -23.35 22.25 -52.57
C ASN A 19 -22.22 22.91 -53.37
N ILE A 20 -22.58 23.68 -54.39
CA ILE A 20 -21.65 24.33 -55.32
C ILE A 20 -21.92 25.82 -55.23
N LYS A 21 -20.88 26.59 -54.93
CA LYS A 21 -20.95 28.03 -54.79
C LYS A 21 -19.97 28.69 -55.75
N ASP A 22 -20.46 29.70 -56.43
CA ASP A 22 -19.66 30.66 -57.17
C ASP A 22 -19.74 32.02 -56.45
N ASN A 23 -18.60 32.70 -56.34
CA ASN A 23 -18.51 34.01 -55.68
C ASN A 23 -18.99 35.15 -56.60
N GLU A 24 -19.14 34.93 -57.91
CA GLU A 24 -19.54 35.95 -58.89
C GLU A 24 -21.02 35.88 -59.30
N GLY A 25 -21.72 34.78 -58.98
CA GLY A 25 -23.18 34.65 -59.11
C GLY A 25 -23.65 34.24 -60.51
N GLU A 26 -22.85 33.50 -61.27
CA GLU A 26 -23.15 33.09 -62.65
C GLU A 26 -23.89 31.73 -62.74
N ASN A 27 -24.33 31.37 -63.96
CA ASN A 27 -25.02 30.11 -64.26
C ASN A 27 -24.07 28.91 -64.08
N ILE A 28 -24.05 28.30 -62.90
CA ILE A 28 -23.26 27.10 -62.62
C ILE A 28 -23.85 25.90 -63.39
N ARG A 29 -23.02 25.23 -64.17
CA ARG A 29 -23.32 23.92 -64.77
C ARG A 29 -22.55 22.83 -64.04
N ALA A 30 -23.28 21.88 -63.44
CA ALA A 30 -22.71 20.75 -62.72
C ALA A 30 -23.02 19.42 -63.42
N ILE A 31 -22.00 18.56 -63.55
CA ILE A 31 -22.09 17.26 -64.19
C ILE A 31 -21.56 16.19 -63.23
N LEU A 32 -22.42 15.22 -62.91
CA LEU A 32 -22.04 13.97 -62.27
C LEU A 32 -21.45 13.03 -63.33
N ASN A 33 -20.24 12.56 -63.09
CA ASN A 33 -19.59 11.52 -63.88
C ASN A 33 -19.54 10.26 -63.02
N TRP A 34 -20.17 9.16 -63.44
CA TRP A 34 -20.19 7.91 -62.67
C TRP A 34 -20.04 6.66 -63.56
N ARG A 35 -19.58 5.55 -63.00
CA ARG A 35 -19.57 4.23 -63.65
C ARG A 35 -19.55 3.09 -62.63
N VAL A 36 -19.90 1.90 -63.09
CA VAL A 36 -19.70 0.66 -62.33
C VAL A 36 -18.22 0.30 -62.31
N SER A 37 -17.70 -0.01 -61.12
CA SER A 37 -16.32 -0.44 -60.95
C SER A 37 -16.12 -1.88 -61.44
N ALA A 38 -15.06 -2.12 -62.21
CA ALA A 38 -14.65 -3.44 -62.67
C ALA A 38 -13.11 -3.49 -62.80
N LEU A 39 -12.55 -4.66 -63.11
CA LEU A 39 -11.11 -4.75 -63.42
C LEU A 39 -10.76 -3.90 -64.65
N ASP A 40 -11.60 -3.95 -65.67
CA ASP A 40 -11.51 -3.13 -66.88
C ASP A 40 -12.83 -2.37 -67.04
N PRO A 41 -12.97 -1.19 -66.40
CA PRO A 41 -14.23 -0.47 -66.32
C PRO A 41 -14.56 0.28 -67.62
N ASP A 42 -15.86 0.45 -67.89
CA ASP A 42 -16.37 1.25 -69.01
C ASP A 42 -16.03 2.76 -68.85
N GLU A 43 -16.36 3.55 -69.88
CA GLU A 43 -16.29 5.02 -69.79
C GLU A 43 -17.32 5.57 -68.77
N PHE A 44 -17.05 6.76 -68.22
CA PHE A 44 -17.97 7.41 -67.28
C PHE A 44 -19.26 7.88 -67.97
N PHE A 45 -20.40 7.51 -67.41
CA PHE A 45 -21.69 8.12 -67.73
C PHE A 45 -21.73 9.55 -67.19
N GLN A 46 -22.20 10.48 -68.01
CA GLN A 46 -22.35 11.89 -67.66
C GLN A 46 -23.82 12.24 -67.46
N VAL A 47 -24.16 12.75 -66.28
CA VAL A 47 -25.51 13.16 -65.89
C VAL A 47 -25.46 14.61 -65.43
N GLU A 48 -26.29 15.47 -66.02
CA GLU A 48 -26.42 16.86 -65.57
C GLU A 48 -27.08 16.91 -64.20
N MET A 49 -26.48 17.67 -63.27
CA MET A 49 -27.02 17.90 -61.94
C MET A 49 -27.85 19.18 -61.95
N ASN A 50 -28.96 19.21 -61.21
CA ASN A 50 -29.90 20.33 -61.20
C ASN A 50 -30.12 20.85 -59.78
N ASP A 51 -30.31 22.17 -59.66
CA ASP A 51 -30.74 22.91 -58.47
C ASP A 51 -32.17 23.45 -58.72
N ASP A 52 -33.12 22.51 -58.85
CA ASP A 52 -34.49 22.73 -59.33
C ASP A 52 -35.61 22.30 -58.37
N GLY A 53 -35.26 21.94 -57.13
CA GLY A 53 -36.17 21.44 -56.10
C GLY A 53 -36.79 20.08 -56.43
N LYS A 54 -36.09 19.23 -57.21
CA LYS A 54 -36.55 17.88 -57.59
C LYS A 54 -35.44 16.84 -57.45
N ASN A 55 -35.82 15.56 -57.57
CA ASN A 55 -34.91 14.41 -57.60
C ASN A 55 -33.94 14.32 -56.41
N GLY A 56 -34.36 14.83 -55.25
CA GLY A 56 -33.58 14.84 -54.01
C GLY A 56 -32.97 16.19 -53.65
N ASP A 57 -33.17 17.21 -54.49
CA ASP A 57 -32.99 18.62 -54.13
C ASP A 57 -34.26 19.14 -53.43
N GLU A 58 -34.12 19.74 -52.24
CA GLU A 58 -35.24 20.18 -51.39
C GLU A 58 -35.73 21.59 -51.74
N GLU A 59 -34.84 22.50 -52.14
CA GLU A 59 -35.15 23.90 -52.41
C GLU A 59 -34.43 24.38 -53.68
N SER A 60 -35.19 24.79 -54.70
CA SER A 60 -34.59 25.33 -55.94
C SER A 60 -33.85 26.65 -55.70
N GLY A 61 -32.63 26.73 -56.24
CA GLY A 61 -31.77 27.91 -56.24
C GLY A 61 -30.98 28.11 -54.95
N ASP A 62 -30.85 27.10 -54.10
CA ASP A 62 -30.13 27.17 -52.82
C ASP A 62 -28.62 26.85 -52.96
N GLY A 63 -28.17 26.47 -54.16
CA GLY A 63 -26.82 26.06 -54.49
C GLY A 63 -26.56 24.55 -54.30
N THR A 64 -27.58 23.75 -54.01
CA THR A 64 -27.50 22.29 -53.87
C THR A 64 -27.91 21.60 -55.16
N PHE A 65 -26.93 21.13 -55.92
CA PHE A 65 -27.17 20.40 -57.16
C PHE A 65 -27.33 18.91 -56.89
N THR A 66 -28.31 18.26 -57.52
CA THR A 66 -28.55 16.81 -57.40
C THR A 66 -28.64 16.07 -58.74
N ALA A 67 -28.21 14.81 -58.75
CA ALA A 67 -28.42 13.86 -59.85
C ALA A 67 -28.61 12.44 -59.30
N GLN A 68 -29.24 11.57 -60.10
CA GLN A 68 -29.55 10.20 -59.69
C GLN A 68 -28.74 9.15 -60.44
N VAL A 69 -28.30 8.12 -59.71
CA VAL A 69 -27.74 6.88 -60.25
C VAL A 69 -28.80 5.78 -60.10
N PRO A 70 -29.17 5.08 -61.19
CA PRO A 70 -30.19 4.04 -61.13
C PRO A 70 -29.72 2.82 -60.32
N ALA A 71 -30.69 2.06 -59.82
CA ALA A 71 -30.48 0.80 -59.11
C ALA A 71 -29.49 -0.14 -59.82
N GLN A 72 -28.65 -0.83 -59.05
CA GLN A 72 -27.68 -1.81 -59.51
C GLN A 72 -27.84 -3.11 -58.74
N ASP A 73 -27.27 -4.20 -59.26
CA ASP A 73 -27.26 -5.50 -58.60
C ASP A 73 -26.52 -5.44 -57.25
N ASP A 74 -26.92 -6.30 -56.30
CA ASP A 74 -26.26 -6.46 -55.00
C ASP A 74 -24.75 -6.70 -55.13
N GLY A 75 -23.96 -6.05 -54.27
CA GLY A 75 -22.50 -6.06 -54.27
C GLY A 75 -21.84 -5.07 -55.23
N THR A 76 -22.60 -4.37 -56.09
CA THR A 76 -22.04 -3.46 -57.10
C THR A 76 -21.39 -2.23 -56.49
N VAL A 77 -20.11 -1.99 -56.79
CA VAL A 77 -19.40 -0.75 -56.43
C VAL A 77 -19.50 0.26 -57.57
N VAL A 78 -19.89 1.49 -57.23
CA VAL A 78 -19.93 2.63 -58.15
C VAL A 78 -18.85 3.64 -57.77
N GLU A 79 -18.13 4.13 -58.78
CA GLU A 79 -17.21 5.25 -58.64
C GLU A 79 -17.73 6.49 -59.36
N PHE A 80 -17.55 7.66 -58.74
CA PHE A 80 -18.06 8.91 -59.28
C PHE A 80 -17.23 10.13 -58.89
N TYR A 81 -17.38 11.19 -59.68
CA TYR A 81 -16.85 12.52 -59.42
C TYR A 81 -17.75 13.58 -60.08
N ILE A 82 -17.68 14.81 -59.59
CA ILE A 82 -18.47 15.92 -60.09
C ILE A 82 -17.55 16.92 -60.76
N ARG A 83 -17.99 17.50 -61.88
CA ARG A 83 -17.37 18.69 -62.48
C ARG A 83 -18.37 19.82 -62.49
N ALA A 84 -17.93 21.00 -62.06
CA ALA A 84 -18.68 22.23 -62.11
C ALA A 84 -17.95 23.24 -62.99
N ASN A 85 -18.70 23.99 -63.80
CA ASN A 85 -18.18 25.04 -64.66
C ASN A 85 -19.14 26.23 -64.68
N ASP A 86 -18.60 27.44 -64.74
CA ASP A 86 -19.31 28.73 -64.79
C ASP A 86 -19.03 29.47 -66.12
N ASP A 87 -18.78 28.73 -67.20
CA ASP A 87 -18.28 29.21 -68.50
C ASP A 87 -16.87 29.84 -68.49
N GLN A 88 -16.26 30.14 -67.34
CA GLN A 88 -14.91 30.72 -67.22
C GLN A 88 -13.87 29.76 -66.62
N PHE A 89 -14.27 29.02 -65.59
CA PHE A 89 -13.46 28.11 -64.81
C PHE A 89 -14.15 26.75 -64.70
N GLU A 90 -13.36 25.68 -64.59
CA GLU A 90 -13.86 24.33 -64.35
C GLU A 90 -13.17 23.78 -63.10
N ARG A 91 -13.95 23.16 -62.20
CA ARG A 91 -13.44 22.49 -61.01
C ARG A 91 -14.06 21.10 -60.88
N GLY A 92 -13.21 20.12 -60.61
CA GLY A 92 -13.60 18.74 -60.32
C GLY A 92 -13.48 18.40 -58.83
N TRP A 93 -14.37 17.55 -58.33
CA TRP A 93 -14.26 16.95 -57.00
C TRP A 93 -14.74 15.48 -57.03
N PRO A 94 -13.93 14.51 -56.56
CA PRO A 94 -12.50 14.63 -56.29
C PRO A 94 -11.70 15.14 -57.49
N GLN A 95 -10.60 15.85 -57.23
CA GLN A 95 -9.70 16.35 -58.28
C GLN A 95 -8.96 15.18 -58.96
N ALA A 96 -8.70 15.30 -60.26
CA ALA A 96 -7.94 14.32 -61.01
C ALA A 96 -6.54 14.11 -60.40
N SER A 97 -6.18 12.85 -60.19
CA SER A 97 -5.02 12.45 -59.37
C SER A 97 -3.93 11.69 -60.14
N GLY A 98 -4.15 11.34 -61.41
CA GLY A 98 -3.14 10.69 -62.24
C GLY A 98 -2.05 11.64 -62.73
N GLU A 99 -0.86 11.12 -63.03
CA GLU A 99 0.32 11.91 -63.46
C GLU A 99 0.05 12.79 -64.70
N GLU A 100 -0.88 12.38 -65.57
CA GLU A 100 -1.32 13.14 -66.76
C GLU A 100 -2.68 13.84 -66.58
N GLY A 101 -3.14 14.06 -65.33
CA GLY A 101 -4.45 14.65 -65.05
C GLY A 101 -5.63 13.69 -65.29
N GLN A 102 -5.36 12.38 -65.22
CA GLN A 102 -6.37 11.33 -65.36
C GLN A 102 -7.19 11.18 -64.07
N GLN A 103 -8.47 10.84 -64.20
CA GLN A 103 -9.33 10.60 -63.05
C GLN A 103 -9.12 9.17 -62.52
N GLN A 104 -8.52 9.03 -61.33
CA GLN A 104 -8.19 7.73 -60.73
C GLN A 104 -8.69 7.57 -59.29
N ALA A 105 -8.51 8.56 -58.41
CA ALA A 105 -9.03 8.54 -57.03
C ALA A 105 -10.41 9.21 -56.94
N ASN A 106 -11.47 8.40 -57.02
CA ASN A 106 -12.87 8.84 -57.07
C ASN A 106 -13.61 8.65 -55.74
N ALA A 107 -14.77 9.30 -55.59
CA ALA A 107 -15.70 8.98 -54.52
C ALA A 107 -16.41 7.65 -54.84
N LEU A 108 -16.67 6.83 -53.83
CA LEU A 108 -17.17 5.47 -54.00
C LEU A 108 -18.42 5.25 -53.16
N PHE A 109 -19.33 4.40 -53.64
CA PHE A 109 -20.40 3.81 -52.85
C PHE A 109 -20.72 2.41 -53.37
N GLN A 110 -21.45 1.62 -52.59
CA GLN A 110 -21.76 0.24 -52.92
C GLN A 110 -23.24 -0.06 -52.70
N PHE A 111 -23.85 -0.77 -53.64
CA PHE A 111 -25.13 -1.45 -53.45
C PHE A 111 -24.90 -2.71 -52.62
N ASP A 112 -25.56 -2.83 -51.47
CA ASP A 112 -25.33 -3.90 -50.52
C ASP A 112 -26.65 -4.25 -49.81
N ASP A 113 -27.13 -5.48 -50.03
CA ASP A 113 -28.35 -6.02 -49.43
C ASP A 113 -28.09 -6.70 -48.06
N GLU A 114 -26.84 -6.76 -47.58
CA GLU A 114 -26.50 -7.32 -46.27
C GLU A 114 -27.27 -6.60 -45.14
N SER A 115 -27.79 -7.39 -44.21
CA SER A 115 -28.31 -6.90 -42.93
C SER A 115 -27.50 -7.49 -41.78
N TYR A 116 -27.16 -6.65 -40.82
CA TYR A 116 -26.48 -7.02 -39.58
C TYR A 116 -27.30 -6.47 -38.41
N ASP A 117 -27.69 -7.35 -37.49
CA ASP A 117 -28.57 -7.11 -36.35
C ASP A 117 -27.85 -7.14 -35.00
N GLY A 118 -26.53 -7.37 -34.99
CA GLY A 118 -25.72 -7.29 -33.79
C GLY A 118 -25.43 -5.86 -33.34
N ASN A 119 -24.89 -5.74 -32.13
CA ASN A 119 -24.72 -4.44 -31.45
C ASN A 119 -23.42 -3.71 -31.83
N GLN A 120 -22.48 -4.38 -32.49
CA GLN A 120 -21.20 -3.76 -32.87
C GLN A 120 -21.37 -2.71 -33.97
N PRO A 121 -20.56 -1.62 -33.97
CA PRO A 121 -20.47 -0.73 -35.12
C PRO A 121 -20.07 -1.50 -36.39
N ILE A 122 -20.66 -1.14 -37.53
CA ILE A 122 -20.32 -1.75 -38.82
C ILE A 122 -19.65 -0.74 -39.74
N TYR A 123 -18.44 -1.06 -40.19
CA TYR A 123 -17.63 -0.26 -41.09
C TYR A 123 -17.55 -0.95 -42.44
N ARG A 124 -17.94 -0.22 -43.48
CA ARG A 124 -17.79 -0.62 -44.88
C ARG A 124 -16.69 0.19 -45.50
N LEU A 125 -15.63 -0.50 -45.91
CA LEU A 125 -14.59 0.06 -46.74
C LEU A 125 -14.90 -0.27 -48.19
N VAL A 126 -15.32 0.75 -48.94
CA VAL A 126 -15.63 0.65 -50.35
C VAL A 126 -14.38 1.05 -51.13
N MET A 127 -13.90 0.15 -51.97
CA MET A 127 -12.77 0.31 -52.90
C MET A 127 -13.21 -0.08 -54.30
N THR A 128 -12.54 0.44 -55.33
CA THR A 128 -12.74 -0.08 -56.68
C THR A 128 -12.42 -1.59 -56.73
N VAL A 129 -13.06 -2.33 -57.64
CA VAL A 129 -12.84 -3.80 -57.78
C VAL A 129 -11.36 -4.11 -58.01
N ARG A 130 -10.65 -3.26 -58.76
CA ARG A 130 -9.21 -3.40 -59.00
C ARG A 130 -8.40 -3.15 -57.73
N GLU A 131 -8.71 -2.09 -56.97
CA GLU A 131 -7.99 -1.79 -55.74
C GLU A 131 -8.23 -2.84 -54.65
N GLU A 132 -9.46 -3.35 -54.48
CA GLU A 132 -9.75 -4.45 -53.54
C GLU A 132 -8.97 -5.71 -53.91
N GLN A 133 -8.91 -6.07 -55.20
CA GLN A 133 -8.14 -7.22 -55.66
C GLN A 133 -6.63 -7.04 -55.37
N ASP A 134 -6.06 -5.88 -55.71
CA ASP A 134 -4.67 -5.56 -55.42
C ASP A 134 -4.36 -5.59 -53.92
N PHE A 135 -5.30 -5.10 -53.11
CA PHE A 135 -5.17 -5.03 -51.66
C PHE A 135 -5.22 -6.43 -51.02
N ARG A 136 -6.07 -7.33 -51.54
CA ARG A 136 -6.32 -8.67 -50.99
C ARG A 136 -5.27 -9.72 -51.34
N PHE A 137 -4.76 -9.76 -52.58
CA PHE A 137 -3.94 -10.88 -53.06
C PHE A 137 -2.43 -10.70 -52.81
N ARG A 138 -1.66 -11.81 -52.78
CA ARG A 138 -0.20 -11.88 -52.53
C ARG A 138 0.69 -11.16 -53.55
N ASN A 139 0.11 -10.54 -54.58
CA ASN A 139 0.86 -9.71 -55.54
C ASN A 139 1.19 -8.31 -54.96
N PHE A 140 0.68 -7.98 -53.78
CA PHE A 140 1.10 -6.80 -53.03
C PHE A 140 2.43 -7.07 -52.31
N ASN A 141 3.41 -6.19 -52.50
CA ASN A 141 4.60 -6.16 -51.66
C ASN A 141 4.18 -5.84 -50.23
N SER A 142 4.17 -6.84 -49.34
CA SER A 142 3.73 -6.67 -47.94
C SER A 142 4.57 -5.66 -47.16
N GLY A 143 5.77 -5.33 -47.61
CA GLY A 143 6.60 -4.24 -47.07
C GLY A 143 6.24 -2.84 -47.59
N SER A 144 5.25 -2.71 -48.47
CA SER A 144 4.81 -1.42 -49.01
C SER A 144 3.85 -0.70 -48.06
N ASP A 145 4.05 0.61 -47.89
CA ASP A 145 3.10 1.52 -47.24
C ASP A 145 2.22 2.28 -48.24
N ALA A 146 2.20 1.85 -49.51
CA ALA A 146 1.33 2.43 -50.54
C ALA A 146 -0.15 2.32 -50.15
N GLN A 147 -0.89 3.42 -50.37
CA GLN A 147 -2.30 3.53 -50.01
C GLN A 147 -3.19 3.28 -51.24
N LYS A 148 -4.38 2.74 -51.01
CA LYS A 148 -5.45 2.57 -51.99
C LYS A 148 -6.59 3.55 -51.68
N ASN A 149 -7.20 4.12 -52.71
CA ASN A 149 -8.34 5.01 -52.57
C ASN A 149 -9.55 4.22 -52.06
N ALA A 150 -10.25 4.81 -51.08
CA ALA A 150 -11.40 4.18 -50.48
C ALA A 150 -12.44 5.21 -50.01
N THR A 151 -13.66 4.74 -49.81
CA THR A 151 -14.69 5.44 -49.03
C THR A 151 -15.00 4.62 -47.79
N LEU A 152 -14.95 5.26 -46.62
CA LEU A 152 -15.43 4.66 -45.38
C LEU A 152 -16.90 5.04 -45.18
N ILE A 153 -17.75 4.04 -44.99
CA ILE A 153 -19.12 4.23 -44.51
C ILE A 153 -19.22 3.53 -43.15
N ALA A 154 -19.31 4.32 -42.08
CA ALA A 154 -19.36 3.82 -40.72
C ALA A 154 -20.78 3.99 -40.16
N LYS A 155 -21.36 2.91 -39.64
CA LYS A 155 -22.63 2.94 -38.93
C LYS A 155 -22.39 2.73 -37.43
N GLN A 156 -22.91 3.64 -36.62
CA GLN A 156 -22.89 3.57 -35.16
C GLN A 156 -24.31 3.79 -34.64
N GLY A 157 -24.92 2.75 -34.04
CA GLY A 157 -26.35 2.79 -33.73
C GLY A 157 -27.20 2.95 -35.00
N GLN A 158 -27.98 4.02 -35.09
CA GLN A 158 -28.78 4.36 -36.28
C GLN A 158 -28.10 5.37 -37.21
N ASP A 159 -26.98 5.96 -36.79
CA ASP A 159 -26.31 7.03 -37.51
C ASP A 159 -25.29 6.49 -38.51
N TYR A 160 -25.15 7.20 -39.63
CA TYR A 160 -24.20 6.88 -40.71
C TYR A 160 -23.27 8.06 -41.00
N ASP A 161 -21.98 7.78 -40.95
CA ASP A 161 -20.90 8.66 -41.40
C ASP A 161 -20.32 8.18 -42.73
N ILE A 162 -20.10 9.10 -43.66
CA ILE A 162 -19.45 8.81 -44.95
C ILE A 162 -18.21 9.68 -45.09
N ARG A 163 -17.06 9.06 -45.29
CA ARG A 163 -15.78 9.73 -45.52
C ARG A 163 -15.23 9.28 -46.87
N TYR A 164 -15.23 10.19 -47.83
CA TYR A 164 -14.68 9.98 -49.18
C TYR A 164 -13.18 10.27 -49.18
N GLN A 165 -12.47 9.83 -50.24
CA GLN A 165 -11.04 10.07 -50.44
C GLN A 165 -10.17 9.58 -49.27
N CYS A 166 -10.62 8.53 -48.57
CA CYS A 166 -9.79 7.86 -47.58
C CYS A 166 -8.69 7.06 -48.27
N GLY A 167 -7.56 6.91 -47.58
CA GLY A 167 -6.45 6.07 -48.02
C GLY A 167 -6.32 4.86 -47.11
N VAL A 168 -6.43 3.63 -47.63
CA VAL A 168 -6.19 2.40 -46.86
C VAL A 168 -4.85 1.78 -47.22
N ARG A 169 -4.10 1.31 -46.23
CA ARG A 169 -2.88 0.51 -46.43
C ARG A 169 -2.79 -0.63 -45.41
N VAL A 170 -2.02 -1.67 -45.74
CA VAL A 170 -1.63 -2.69 -44.76
C VAL A 170 -0.74 -2.06 -43.68
N ARG A 171 -0.84 -2.51 -42.43
CA ARG A 171 0.00 -2.08 -41.30
C ARG A 171 0.56 -3.28 -40.50
N GLY A 172 1.46 -2.98 -39.57
CA GLY A 172 2.17 -3.94 -38.72
C GLY A 172 3.61 -4.16 -39.20
N ALA A 173 4.36 -5.02 -38.52
CA ALA A 173 5.65 -5.55 -38.96
C ALA A 173 5.53 -7.05 -39.25
N GLY A 174 5.51 -7.90 -38.20
CA GLY A 174 5.28 -9.34 -38.31
C GLY A 174 3.87 -9.71 -38.78
N SER A 175 2.86 -8.91 -38.40
CA SER A 175 1.46 -9.18 -38.71
C SER A 175 1.01 -8.79 -40.13
N ARG A 176 1.82 -8.06 -40.92
CA ARG A 176 1.46 -7.59 -42.27
C ARG A 176 1.13 -8.70 -43.26
N THR A 177 1.63 -9.91 -43.00
CA THR A 177 1.47 -11.09 -43.85
C THR A 177 0.35 -12.02 -43.36
N ARG A 178 -0.21 -11.77 -42.17
CA ARG A 178 -1.29 -12.57 -41.56
C ARG A 178 -2.64 -12.23 -42.22
N ASN A 179 -3.53 -13.23 -42.29
CA ASN A 179 -4.86 -13.08 -42.90
C ASN A 179 -5.97 -13.25 -41.84
N PRO A 180 -7.04 -12.41 -41.89
CA PRO A 180 -7.14 -11.22 -42.73
C PRO A 180 -6.21 -10.13 -42.17
N ARG A 181 -5.77 -9.18 -43.01
CA ARG A 181 -4.65 -8.27 -42.66
C ARG A 181 -5.06 -7.17 -41.67
N ASN A 182 -4.09 -6.69 -40.90
CA ASN A 182 -4.17 -5.42 -40.17
C ASN A 182 -4.09 -4.25 -41.15
N ASN A 183 -4.92 -3.22 -40.96
CA ASN A 183 -4.98 -2.07 -41.85
C ASN A 183 -4.83 -0.75 -41.11
N ARG A 184 -4.29 0.25 -41.80
CA ARG A 184 -4.38 1.65 -41.40
C ARG A 184 -5.23 2.38 -42.42
N LEU A 185 -6.25 3.08 -41.93
CA LEU A 185 -7.09 3.96 -42.73
C LEU A 185 -6.73 5.40 -42.38
N ASN A 186 -6.31 6.16 -43.39
CA ASN A 186 -6.08 7.60 -43.29
C ASN A 186 -7.29 8.33 -43.83
N ILE A 187 -7.79 9.28 -43.05
CA ILE A 187 -8.97 10.10 -43.31
C ILE A 187 -8.47 11.50 -43.68
N PRO A 188 -9.07 12.17 -44.69
CA PRO A 188 -8.68 13.53 -45.06
C PRO A 188 -8.75 14.51 -43.88
N ARG A 189 -7.70 15.33 -43.72
CA ARG A 189 -7.56 16.28 -42.60
C ARG A 189 -8.59 17.41 -42.62
N ASP A 190 -9.16 17.71 -43.77
CA ASP A 190 -10.20 18.73 -43.95
C ASP A 190 -11.60 18.22 -43.58
N ASN A 191 -11.74 16.92 -43.32
CA ASN A 191 -12.99 16.31 -42.87
C ASN A 191 -12.71 15.11 -41.94
N PRO A 192 -12.07 15.34 -40.78
CA PRO A 192 -11.72 14.27 -39.84
C PRO A 192 -12.97 13.57 -39.35
N TRP A 193 -12.81 12.32 -38.89
CA TRP A 193 -13.90 11.55 -38.33
C TRP A 193 -13.75 11.50 -36.81
N ASN A 194 -14.71 12.05 -36.07
CA ASN A 194 -14.65 12.19 -34.62
C ASN A 194 -13.34 12.81 -34.13
N GLY A 195 -12.82 13.81 -34.86
CA GLY A 195 -11.58 14.51 -34.51
C GLY A 195 -10.29 13.81 -34.98
N VAL A 196 -10.34 12.56 -35.43
CA VAL A 196 -9.15 11.81 -35.86
C VAL A 196 -8.97 11.75 -37.37
N THR A 197 -7.71 11.68 -37.79
CA THR A 197 -7.29 11.59 -39.20
C THR A 197 -6.71 10.23 -39.54
N LYS A 198 -6.53 9.34 -38.56
CA LYS A 198 -6.07 7.96 -38.76
C LYS A 198 -6.77 7.01 -37.81
N ILE A 199 -7.10 5.82 -38.31
CA ILE A 199 -7.56 4.70 -37.49
C ILE A 199 -6.79 3.44 -37.88
N ASN A 200 -6.53 2.56 -36.91
CA ASN A 200 -5.99 1.24 -37.15
C ASN A 200 -7.12 0.21 -37.03
N LEU A 201 -7.11 -0.80 -37.91
CA LEU A 201 -8.05 -1.92 -37.91
C LEU A 201 -7.24 -3.21 -37.78
N ASN A 202 -7.17 -3.74 -36.56
CA ASN A 202 -6.39 -4.93 -36.23
C ASN A 202 -7.25 -6.21 -36.28
N SER A 203 -6.58 -7.34 -36.51
CA SER A 203 -7.17 -8.67 -36.69
C SER A 203 -6.42 -9.77 -35.93
N GLN A 204 -5.46 -9.44 -35.08
CA GLN A 204 -4.73 -10.42 -34.27
C GLN A 204 -5.22 -10.31 -32.82
N PHE A 205 -5.66 -11.43 -32.23
CA PHE A 205 -6.10 -11.53 -30.83
C PHE A 205 -6.87 -10.31 -30.32
N ILE A 206 -7.91 -9.92 -31.07
CA ILE A 206 -8.55 -8.61 -30.90
C ILE A 206 -9.20 -8.41 -29.53
N TYR A 207 -9.60 -9.50 -28.88
CA TYR A 207 -10.19 -9.49 -27.55
C TYR A 207 -9.15 -9.13 -26.48
N LEU A 208 -7.90 -9.62 -26.60
CA LEU A 208 -6.80 -9.25 -25.72
C LEU A 208 -6.45 -7.78 -25.89
N GLN A 209 -6.33 -7.32 -27.14
CA GLN A 209 -6.01 -5.92 -27.41
C GLN A 209 -7.10 -4.96 -26.88
N PHE A 210 -8.37 -5.35 -27.00
CA PHE A 210 -9.49 -4.60 -26.45
C PHE A 210 -9.46 -4.55 -24.92
N LEU A 211 -9.31 -5.71 -24.27
CA LEU A 211 -9.22 -5.81 -22.81
C LEU A 211 -8.02 -5.03 -22.27
N GLY A 212 -6.83 -5.21 -22.84
CA GLY A 212 -5.61 -4.53 -22.42
C GLY A 212 -5.73 -3.01 -22.50
N SER A 213 -6.30 -2.49 -23.58
CA SER A 213 -6.52 -1.03 -23.74
C SER A 213 -7.51 -0.49 -22.69
N ARG A 214 -8.61 -1.21 -22.46
CA ARG A 214 -9.63 -0.83 -21.48
C ARG A 214 -9.11 -0.89 -20.05
N LEU A 215 -8.39 -1.97 -19.71
CA LEU A 215 -7.80 -2.17 -18.39
C LEU A 215 -6.70 -1.15 -18.11
N ALA A 216 -5.88 -0.78 -19.10
CA ALA A 216 -4.88 0.28 -18.96
C ALA A 216 -5.55 1.61 -18.58
N SER A 217 -6.60 2.01 -19.33
CA SER A 217 -7.35 3.23 -19.05
C SER A 217 -7.98 3.23 -17.64
N LEU A 218 -8.64 2.12 -17.25
CA LEU A 218 -9.21 1.96 -15.91
C LEU A 218 -8.15 1.96 -14.80
N SER A 219 -6.92 1.55 -15.14
CA SER A 219 -5.76 1.56 -14.25
C SER A 219 -5.08 2.93 -14.19
N GLY A 220 -5.60 3.96 -14.85
CA GLY A 220 -5.00 5.30 -14.87
C GLY A 220 -3.78 5.43 -15.79
N ILE A 221 -3.66 4.54 -16.77
CA ILE A 221 -2.61 4.55 -17.78
C ILE A 221 -3.23 4.95 -19.12
N GLU A 222 -2.72 6.04 -19.71
CA GLU A 222 -3.18 6.47 -21.03
C GLU A 222 -2.78 5.47 -22.10
N ALA A 223 -3.77 4.89 -22.77
CA ALA A 223 -3.63 3.90 -23.84
C ALA A 223 -4.48 4.30 -25.05
N ALA A 224 -4.32 3.58 -26.17
CA ALA A 224 -5.16 3.81 -27.35
C ALA A 224 -6.61 3.35 -27.09
N ASP A 225 -7.60 4.15 -27.49
CA ASP A 225 -8.99 3.71 -27.45
C ASP A 225 -9.21 2.56 -28.43
N ALA A 226 -9.92 1.52 -27.96
CA ALA A 226 -10.16 0.30 -28.71
C ALA A 226 -11.65 -0.08 -28.69
N LYS A 227 -12.16 -0.59 -29.82
CA LYS A 227 -13.52 -1.12 -29.92
C LYS A 227 -13.65 -2.21 -30.98
N PRO A 228 -14.34 -3.32 -30.68
CA PRO A 228 -14.60 -4.35 -31.67
C PRO A 228 -15.64 -3.86 -32.68
N VAL A 229 -15.41 -4.11 -33.96
CA VAL A 229 -16.25 -3.62 -35.06
C VAL A 229 -16.45 -4.72 -36.10
N GLN A 230 -17.62 -4.70 -36.73
CA GLN A 230 -17.88 -5.48 -37.93
C GLN A 230 -17.28 -4.76 -39.12
N PHE A 231 -16.32 -5.40 -39.80
CA PHE A 231 -15.64 -4.80 -40.94
C PHE A 231 -15.97 -5.50 -42.26
N ARG A 232 -16.29 -4.72 -43.29
CA ARG A 232 -16.62 -5.20 -44.64
C ARG A 232 -15.71 -4.58 -45.67
N TYR A 233 -15.11 -5.42 -46.50
CA TYR A 233 -14.44 -5.00 -47.73
C TYR A 233 -15.40 -5.22 -48.88
N ASN A 234 -15.87 -4.14 -49.50
CA ASN A 234 -16.88 -4.21 -50.55
C ASN A 234 -18.02 -5.20 -50.20
N GLY A 235 -18.62 -5.03 -49.01
CA GLY A 235 -19.76 -5.84 -48.54
C GLY A 235 -19.40 -7.21 -47.97
N VAL A 236 -18.14 -7.64 -48.03
CA VAL A 236 -17.75 -8.98 -47.55
C VAL A 236 -17.09 -8.91 -46.17
N ASN A 237 -17.61 -9.69 -45.21
CA ASN A 237 -16.94 -9.91 -43.92
C ASN A 237 -15.73 -10.82 -44.10
N ARG A 238 -14.53 -10.27 -43.90
CA ARG A 238 -13.28 -11.02 -43.97
C ARG A 238 -12.73 -11.40 -42.60
N GLY A 239 -13.34 -10.97 -41.50
CA GLY A 239 -12.91 -11.30 -40.14
C GLY A 239 -12.86 -12.80 -39.86
N ASN A 240 -13.67 -13.59 -40.57
CA ASN A 240 -13.72 -15.05 -40.47
C ASN A 240 -12.71 -15.79 -41.35
N ASP A 241 -11.94 -15.09 -42.19
CA ASP A 241 -10.95 -15.75 -43.05
C ASP A 241 -9.82 -16.32 -42.16
N ASN A 242 -9.71 -17.66 -42.06
CA ASN A 242 -8.72 -18.36 -41.23
C ASN A 242 -8.75 -17.96 -39.74
N ASP A 243 -9.90 -18.08 -39.09
CA ASP A 243 -10.14 -17.61 -37.71
C ASP A 243 -9.45 -18.42 -36.58
N ASN A 244 -8.19 -18.79 -36.78
CA ASN A 244 -7.38 -19.50 -35.78
C ASN A 244 -7.06 -18.62 -34.54
N ASN A 245 -7.25 -17.30 -34.63
CA ASN A 245 -6.95 -16.33 -33.56
C ASN A 245 -8.24 -15.80 -32.90
N ARG A 246 -9.34 -16.57 -32.97
CA ARG A 246 -10.60 -16.37 -32.24
C ARG A 246 -11.17 -14.93 -32.36
N ARG A 247 -11.34 -14.41 -33.58
CA ARG A 247 -11.89 -13.05 -33.83
C ARG A 247 -13.41 -13.01 -33.96
N TYR A 248 -14.03 -14.13 -34.28
CA TYR A 248 -15.49 -14.26 -34.41
C TYR A 248 -16.09 -13.24 -35.39
N GLY A 249 -15.42 -13.06 -36.53
CA GLY A 249 -15.89 -12.18 -37.61
C GLY A 249 -15.74 -10.69 -37.34
N SER A 250 -15.02 -10.32 -36.29
CA SER A 250 -14.79 -8.93 -35.90
C SER A 250 -13.37 -8.46 -36.24
N TYR A 251 -13.19 -7.15 -36.28
CA TYR A 251 -11.91 -6.44 -36.30
C TYR A 251 -11.84 -5.55 -35.06
N LEU A 252 -10.64 -5.14 -34.66
CA LEU A 252 -10.48 -4.10 -33.65
C LEU A 252 -10.23 -2.76 -34.32
N HIS A 253 -11.15 -1.80 -34.16
CA HIS A 253 -10.78 -0.41 -34.31
C HIS A 253 -9.92 -0.05 -33.11
N ILE A 254 -8.66 0.30 -33.35
CA ILE A 254 -7.78 0.88 -32.34
C ILE A 254 -7.26 2.23 -32.82
N GLU A 255 -7.26 3.20 -31.92
CA GLU A 255 -6.80 4.55 -32.17
C GLU A 255 -5.34 4.56 -32.65
N ALA A 256 -4.97 5.56 -33.44
CA ALA A 256 -3.59 5.79 -33.80
C ALA A 256 -2.92 6.67 -32.74
N ILE A 257 -1.97 6.11 -31.99
CA ILE A 257 -1.19 6.88 -31.01
C ILE A 257 -0.19 7.79 -31.76
N ASP A 258 -0.67 8.97 -32.14
CA ASP A 258 0.04 10.05 -32.82
C ASP A 258 -0.38 11.43 -32.27
N GLY A 259 -0.24 12.51 -33.04
CA GLY A 259 -0.65 13.86 -32.61
C GLY A 259 -2.13 13.99 -32.27
N ASP A 260 -3.03 13.30 -33.00
CA ASP A 260 -4.47 13.38 -32.73
C ASP A 260 -4.79 12.73 -31.37
N TRP A 261 -4.09 11.63 -31.03
CA TRP A 261 -4.17 10.99 -29.71
C TRP A 261 -3.69 11.91 -28.59
N ALA A 262 -2.57 12.63 -28.79
CA ALA A 262 -2.09 13.59 -27.79
C ALA A 262 -3.10 14.72 -27.54
N ASP A 263 -3.80 15.18 -28.59
CA ASP A 263 -4.88 16.18 -28.47
C ASP A 263 -6.06 15.69 -27.64
N ILE A 264 -6.38 14.39 -27.71
CA ILE A 264 -7.49 13.76 -26.99
C ILE A 264 -7.11 13.42 -25.53
N HIS A 265 -5.96 12.76 -25.34
CA HIS A 265 -5.55 12.20 -24.05
C HIS A 265 -4.80 13.21 -23.16
N TYR A 266 -4.19 14.24 -23.75
CA TYR A 266 -3.53 15.32 -23.01
C TYR A 266 -4.03 16.69 -23.47
N PRO A 267 -5.34 17.00 -23.39
CA PRO A 267 -5.92 18.22 -23.98
C PRO A 267 -5.36 19.52 -23.37
N LEU A 268 -4.75 19.44 -22.19
CA LEU A 268 -4.09 20.57 -21.53
C LEU A 268 -2.59 20.67 -21.83
N ASP A 269 -1.98 19.68 -22.49
CA ASP A 269 -0.54 19.62 -22.79
C ASP A 269 -0.21 18.97 -24.15
N SER A 270 -1.16 18.93 -25.08
CA SER A 270 -1.09 18.10 -26.30
C SER A 270 0.05 18.43 -27.27
N ALA A 271 0.67 19.62 -27.12
CA ALA A 271 1.80 20.07 -27.93
C ALA A 271 3.11 19.28 -27.70
N GLY A 272 3.10 18.28 -26.81
CA GLY A 272 4.22 17.41 -26.48
C GLY A 272 4.73 16.50 -27.61
N ASN A 273 5.88 15.87 -27.36
CA ASN A 273 6.53 14.94 -28.28
C ASN A 273 6.17 13.49 -27.94
N LEU A 274 5.78 12.73 -28.97
CA LEU A 274 5.50 11.30 -28.88
C LEU A 274 6.56 10.53 -29.67
N TYR A 275 7.32 9.71 -28.96
CA TYR A 275 8.34 8.82 -29.52
C TYR A 275 7.85 7.38 -29.52
N SER A 276 8.29 6.59 -30.48
CA SER A 276 8.01 5.15 -30.56
C SER A 276 9.31 4.41 -30.83
N LYS A 277 9.55 3.35 -30.05
CA LYS A 277 10.61 2.38 -30.29
C LYS A 277 10.03 1.18 -31.02
N GLY A 278 10.72 0.70 -32.03
CA GLY A 278 10.24 -0.42 -32.86
C GLY A 278 11.34 -1.41 -33.28
N ARG A 279 12.47 -1.42 -32.55
CA ARG A 279 13.57 -2.40 -32.70
C ARG A 279 14.35 -2.54 -31.40
N PRO A 280 14.75 -3.76 -30.98
CA PRO A 280 15.49 -4.00 -29.74
C PRO A 280 17.02 -3.99 -29.89
N ASP A 281 17.55 -3.55 -31.03
CA ASP A 281 18.96 -3.76 -31.42
C ASP A 281 19.98 -2.88 -30.68
N VAL A 282 19.55 -1.74 -30.15
CA VAL A 282 20.40 -0.80 -29.40
C VAL A 282 19.64 -0.28 -28.19
N LYS A 283 20.07 -0.68 -26.98
CA LYS A 283 19.42 -0.39 -25.69
C LYS A 283 19.78 0.99 -25.16
N TRP A 284 18.94 1.99 -25.40
CA TRP A 284 19.05 3.36 -24.86
C TRP A 284 20.45 4.01 -24.95
N ASP A 285 21.23 3.72 -26.00
CA ASP A 285 22.53 4.35 -26.20
C ASP A 285 22.41 5.88 -26.38
N ILE A 286 23.40 6.61 -25.86
CA ILE A 286 23.55 8.04 -26.10
C ILE A 286 24.07 8.26 -27.53
N ARG A 287 23.37 9.09 -28.32
CA ARG A 287 23.75 9.43 -29.70
C ARG A 287 23.96 10.93 -29.87
N SER A 288 25.21 11.36 -29.74
CA SER A 288 25.61 12.76 -29.87
C SER A 288 26.37 13.03 -31.17
N THR A 289 26.16 14.23 -31.70
CA THR A 289 27.05 14.85 -32.71
C THR A 289 28.38 15.28 -32.07
N GLU A 290 29.36 15.70 -32.88
CA GLU A 290 30.66 16.18 -32.37
C GLU A 290 30.53 17.36 -31.39
N ASP A 291 29.47 18.17 -31.52
CA ASP A 291 29.19 19.32 -30.66
C ASP A 291 28.36 18.95 -29.40
N GLY A 292 28.08 17.67 -29.17
CA GLY A 292 27.35 17.17 -27.99
C GLY A 292 25.82 17.23 -28.09
N LEU A 293 25.25 17.62 -29.24
CA LEU A 293 23.79 17.68 -29.48
C LEU A 293 23.24 16.36 -30.02
N ALA A 294 21.91 16.15 -29.93
CA ALA A 294 21.25 14.95 -30.42
C ALA A 294 21.54 14.61 -31.91
N ASP A 295 22.06 13.41 -32.19
CA ASP A 295 22.15 12.85 -33.55
C ASP A 295 20.84 12.12 -33.93
N ARG A 296 19.90 12.86 -34.50
CA ARG A 296 18.65 12.32 -35.05
C ARG A 296 18.88 11.14 -36.01
N GLY A 297 19.88 11.22 -36.87
CA GLY A 297 20.12 10.20 -37.88
C GLY A 297 20.50 8.87 -37.23
N ALA A 298 21.27 8.91 -36.15
CA ALA A 298 21.60 7.74 -35.33
C ALA A 298 20.37 7.22 -34.57
N TYR A 299 19.62 8.08 -33.88
CA TYR A 299 18.42 7.64 -33.18
C TYR A 299 17.41 6.94 -34.09
N ILE A 300 17.20 7.44 -35.31
CA ILE A 300 16.33 6.78 -36.31
C ILE A 300 16.87 5.42 -36.73
N ARG A 301 18.20 5.27 -36.89
CA ARG A 301 18.81 3.97 -37.23
C ARG A 301 18.65 2.95 -36.10
N ASP A 302 18.65 3.42 -34.86
CA ASP A 302 18.46 2.62 -33.63
C ASP A 302 16.98 2.29 -33.36
N GLY A 303 16.09 2.61 -34.30
CA GLY A 303 14.67 2.23 -34.24
C GLY A 303 13.74 3.24 -33.59
N TRP A 304 14.19 4.47 -33.30
CA TRP A 304 13.33 5.54 -32.81
C TRP A 304 12.57 6.24 -33.93
N SER A 305 11.31 6.56 -33.68
CA SER A 305 10.49 7.39 -34.55
C SER A 305 9.69 8.40 -33.74
N LYS A 306 9.34 9.53 -34.36
CA LYS A 306 8.55 10.59 -33.75
C LYS A 306 7.20 10.65 -34.44
N SER A 307 6.11 10.57 -33.68
CA SER A 307 4.73 10.44 -34.19
C SER A 307 3.84 11.65 -33.86
N SER A 308 4.36 12.66 -33.16
CA SER A 308 3.77 13.99 -33.03
C SER A 308 4.80 15.05 -33.41
N ASN A 309 4.36 16.26 -33.74
CA ASN A 309 5.26 17.35 -34.15
C ASN A 309 6.29 16.93 -35.23
N GLU A 310 5.91 16.03 -36.15
CA GLU A 310 6.84 15.39 -37.10
C GLU A 310 7.60 16.39 -37.99
N SER A 311 7.02 17.57 -38.22
CA SER A 311 7.64 18.66 -38.97
C SER A 311 8.72 19.43 -38.19
N VAL A 312 8.78 19.25 -36.88
CA VAL A 312 9.74 19.90 -35.96
C VAL A 312 10.93 18.97 -35.75
N ASN A 313 12.10 19.40 -36.21
CA ASN A 313 13.34 18.63 -36.18
C ASN A 313 14.12 18.84 -34.86
N ASP A 314 13.48 18.57 -33.74
CA ASP A 314 14.07 18.66 -32.39
C ASP A 314 13.90 17.32 -31.66
N TRP A 315 15.01 16.77 -31.18
CA TRP A 315 15.15 15.47 -30.51
C TRP A 315 15.95 15.58 -29.21
N GLU A 316 16.21 16.83 -28.77
CA GLU A 316 17.09 17.08 -27.63
C GLU A 316 16.48 16.55 -26.32
N ASP A 317 15.15 16.57 -26.21
CA ASP A 317 14.44 16.01 -25.05
C ASP A 317 14.64 14.49 -24.90
N LEU A 318 14.56 13.73 -25.99
CA LEU A 318 14.88 12.30 -25.98
C LEU A 318 16.36 12.08 -25.65
N HIS A 319 17.25 12.95 -26.14
CA HIS A 319 18.68 12.87 -25.88
C HIS A 319 19.02 13.06 -24.39
N GLN A 320 18.44 14.07 -23.74
CA GLN A 320 18.62 14.32 -22.30
C GLN A 320 18.07 13.18 -21.44
N PHE A 321 16.96 12.57 -21.85
CA PHE A 321 16.47 11.35 -21.24
C PHE A 321 17.49 10.21 -21.31
N MET A 322 18.10 9.97 -22.48
CA MET A 322 19.14 8.93 -22.60
C MET A 322 20.35 9.21 -21.71
N ILE A 323 20.79 10.47 -21.62
CA ILE A 323 21.90 10.85 -20.74
C ILE A 323 21.55 10.52 -19.28
N THR A 324 20.34 10.89 -18.84
CA THR A 324 19.89 10.67 -17.46
C THR A 324 19.78 9.19 -17.13
N MET A 325 19.17 8.38 -18.01
CA MET A 325 19.00 6.94 -17.78
C MET A 325 20.31 6.13 -17.84
N ASN A 326 21.38 6.68 -18.43
CA ASN A 326 22.70 6.06 -18.45
C ASN A 326 23.66 6.69 -17.41
N GLY A 327 23.17 7.57 -16.54
CA GLY A 327 23.96 8.15 -15.44
C GLY A 327 24.26 7.14 -14.33
N ALA A 328 25.10 7.54 -13.37
CA ALA A 328 25.47 6.70 -12.23
C ALA A 328 24.28 6.35 -11.32
N SER A 329 24.36 5.23 -10.62
CA SER A 329 23.37 4.74 -9.65
C SER A 329 23.79 5.09 -8.22
N ASP A 330 24.02 6.37 -7.96
CA ASP A 330 24.49 6.91 -6.68
C ASP A 330 23.33 7.44 -5.81
N SER A 331 23.65 8.05 -4.66
CA SER A 331 22.67 8.64 -3.74
C SER A 331 21.83 9.78 -4.34
N GLY A 332 22.26 10.37 -5.46
CA GLY A 332 21.50 11.38 -6.22
C GLY A 332 20.62 10.81 -7.32
N TYR A 333 20.57 9.48 -7.49
CA TYR A 333 19.83 8.82 -8.57
C TYR A 333 18.35 9.20 -8.59
N LEU A 334 17.64 9.06 -7.46
CA LEU A 334 16.20 9.32 -7.37
C LEU A 334 15.85 10.77 -7.75
N GLU A 335 16.63 11.74 -7.28
CA GLU A 335 16.44 13.15 -7.60
C GLU A 335 16.62 13.41 -9.11
N ARG A 336 17.71 12.87 -9.70
CA ARG A 336 17.98 13.02 -11.14
C ARG A 336 16.87 12.43 -12.00
N ILE A 337 16.44 11.19 -11.73
CA ILE A 337 15.39 10.56 -12.55
C ILE A 337 14.05 11.25 -12.37
N SER A 338 13.71 11.73 -11.16
CA SER A 338 12.42 12.36 -10.87
C SER A 338 12.24 13.70 -11.62
N GLY A 339 13.34 14.31 -12.06
CA GLY A 339 13.33 15.49 -12.93
C GLY A 339 12.96 15.18 -14.38
N GLU A 340 13.24 13.98 -14.87
CA GLU A 340 13.07 13.61 -16.29
C GLU A 340 11.97 12.58 -16.56
N VAL A 341 11.62 11.73 -15.59
CA VAL A 341 10.57 10.72 -15.73
C VAL A 341 9.49 10.90 -14.66
N ASN A 342 8.26 10.54 -15.01
CA ASN A 342 7.18 10.50 -14.03
C ASN A 342 7.24 9.14 -13.30
N VAL A 343 8.00 9.08 -12.20
CA VAL A 343 8.29 7.84 -11.44
C VAL A 343 7.01 7.12 -11.00
N GLU A 344 6.01 7.85 -10.53
CA GLU A 344 4.70 7.30 -10.13
C GLU A 344 4.00 6.62 -11.33
N GLN A 345 3.93 7.30 -12.48
CA GLN A 345 3.31 6.75 -13.68
C GLN A 345 4.09 5.55 -14.23
N TRP A 346 5.43 5.58 -14.16
CA TRP A 346 6.28 4.47 -14.58
C TRP A 346 6.09 3.26 -13.68
N SER A 347 6.13 3.44 -12.36
CA SER A 347 5.86 2.40 -11.36
C SER A 347 4.53 1.73 -11.64
N ARG A 348 3.46 2.52 -11.81
CA ARG A 348 2.12 2.03 -12.12
C ARG A 348 2.04 1.32 -13.47
N TRP A 349 2.74 1.82 -14.49
CA TRP A 349 2.82 1.18 -15.80
C TRP A 349 3.49 -0.19 -15.72
N PHE A 350 4.61 -0.32 -15.00
CA PHE A 350 5.27 -1.60 -14.79
C PHE A 350 4.41 -2.56 -13.96
N ALA A 351 3.75 -2.09 -12.91
CA ALA A 351 2.85 -2.91 -12.08
C ALA A 351 1.69 -3.46 -12.93
N PHE A 352 1.06 -2.61 -13.74
CA PHE A 352 0.03 -3.01 -14.68
C PHE A 352 0.52 -4.07 -15.68
N MET A 353 1.68 -3.84 -16.31
CA MET A 353 2.26 -4.80 -17.28
C MET A 353 2.63 -6.14 -16.63
N THR A 354 3.10 -6.12 -15.38
CA THR A 354 3.38 -7.33 -14.59
C THR A 354 2.10 -8.10 -14.26
N ILE A 355 0.99 -7.41 -13.94
CA ILE A 355 -0.30 -8.02 -13.61
C ILE A 355 -0.91 -8.69 -14.84
N ILE A 356 -0.99 -8.01 -15.98
CA ILE A 356 -1.52 -8.60 -17.22
C ILE A 356 -0.55 -9.60 -17.86
N LEU A 357 0.69 -9.65 -17.36
CA LEU A 357 1.81 -10.43 -17.88
C LEU A 357 2.00 -10.29 -19.39
N SER A 358 2.47 -9.11 -19.82
CA SER A 358 2.78 -8.87 -21.24
C SER A 358 3.98 -9.69 -21.72
N ARG A 359 3.76 -10.49 -22.78
CA ARG A 359 4.79 -11.30 -23.45
C ARG A 359 5.24 -10.73 -24.80
N GLU A 360 4.77 -9.53 -25.14
CA GLU A 360 5.33 -8.75 -26.24
C GLU A 360 6.75 -8.32 -25.93
N THR A 361 7.60 -8.15 -26.94
CA THR A 361 8.95 -7.59 -26.72
C THR A 361 8.84 -6.13 -26.30
N ASN A 362 8.90 -5.83 -24.98
CA ASN A 362 8.85 -4.45 -24.50
C ASN A 362 9.57 -4.22 -23.16
N LEU A 363 9.62 -2.95 -22.72
CA LEU A 363 10.36 -2.56 -21.52
C LEU A 363 9.93 -3.32 -20.26
N SER A 364 8.65 -3.69 -20.16
CA SER A 364 8.14 -4.41 -18.99
C SER A 364 8.80 -5.77 -18.79
N ASN A 365 9.31 -6.37 -19.87
CA ASN A 365 10.10 -7.60 -19.80
C ASN A 365 11.54 -7.39 -20.26
N GLY A 366 12.09 -6.18 -20.15
CA GLY A 366 13.53 -5.96 -20.34
C GLY A 366 13.99 -5.96 -21.79
N THR A 367 13.06 -5.78 -22.74
CA THR A 367 13.35 -5.66 -24.17
C THR A 367 13.10 -4.23 -24.66
N ASP A 368 14.05 -3.64 -25.40
CA ASP A 368 13.95 -2.27 -25.89
C ASP A 368 13.09 -2.16 -27.18
N ASP A 369 11.84 -2.61 -27.15
CA ASP A 369 10.94 -2.64 -28.31
C ASP A 369 9.46 -2.38 -27.95
N ASP A 370 8.61 -2.06 -28.92
CA ASP A 370 7.14 -1.96 -28.79
C ASP A 370 6.60 -1.17 -27.56
N TYR A 371 7.18 -0.01 -27.29
CA TYR A 371 6.62 0.98 -26.37
C TYR A 371 6.71 2.40 -26.94
N LYS A 372 5.99 3.30 -26.30
CA LYS A 372 5.97 4.73 -26.66
C LYS A 372 6.30 5.59 -25.46
N LEU A 373 6.95 6.72 -25.73
CA LEU A 373 7.26 7.74 -24.74
C LEU A 373 6.51 9.01 -25.11
N TYR A 374 5.76 9.55 -24.16
CA TYR A 374 5.13 10.85 -24.29
C TYR A 374 5.79 11.86 -23.36
N ARG A 375 6.16 13.01 -23.90
CA ARG A 375 6.74 14.12 -23.14
C ARG A 375 5.95 15.40 -23.39
N GLY A 376 5.32 15.93 -22.35
CA GLY A 376 4.57 17.17 -22.41
C GLY A 376 5.48 18.40 -22.54
N VAL A 377 4.86 19.56 -22.81
CA VAL A 377 5.54 20.86 -22.77
C VAL A 377 5.41 21.49 -21.38
N LYS A 378 4.26 21.29 -20.72
CA LYS A 378 4.01 21.78 -19.36
C LYS A 378 4.53 20.82 -18.30
N ASP A 379 4.27 19.52 -18.46
CA ASP A 379 4.91 18.47 -17.66
C ASP A 379 6.01 17.82 -18.52
N PRO A 380 7.28 18.22 -18.34
CA PRO A 380 8.38 17.71 -19.14
C PRO A 380 8.79 16.29 -18.77
N ARG A 381 8.23 15.71 -17.72
CA ARG A 381 8.57 14.36 -17.28
C ARG A 381 7.98 13.33 -18.24
N ILE A 382 8.81 12.42 -18.72
CA ILE A 382 8.43 11.40 -19.69
C ILE A 382 7.49 10.37 -19.06
N LYS A 383 6.43 10.04 -19.81
CA LYS A 383 5.44 9.03 -19.47
C LYS A 383 5.52 7.85 -20.46
N LEU A 384 5.34 6.65 -19.94
CA LEU A 384 5.24 5.42 -20.74
C LEU A 384 3.83 5.25 -21.28
N VAL A 385 3.71 4.97 -22.58
CA VAL A 385 2.44 4.67 -23.24
C VAL A 385 2.52 3.24 -23.79
N PRO A 386 1.62 2.35 -23.36
CA PRO A 386 1.64 0.96 -23.77
C PRO A 386 1.28 0.80 -25.26
N HIS A 387 1.76 -0.28 -25.86
CA HIS A 387 1.52 -0.65 -27.25
C HIS A 387 1.45 -2.18 -27.36
N ASP A 388 0.73 -2.67 -28.39
CA ASP A 388 0.49 -4.09 -28.70
C ASP A 388 0.07 -4.95 -27.49
N PHE A 389 -1.25 -5.05 -27.27
CA PHE A 389 -1.84 -5.89 -26.24
C PHE A 389 -2.33 -7.24 -26.79
N ASP A 390 -1.74 -7.76 -27.86
CA ASP A 390 -2.14 -9.05 -28.44
C ASP A 390 -1.49 -10.28 -27.82
N THR A 391 -0.53 -10.11 -26.90
CA THR A 391 0.02 -11.22 -26.10
C THR A 391 0.09 -10.87 -24.61
N ILE A 392 -1.03 -11.12 -23.92
CA ILE A 392 -1.25 -10.86 -22.48
C ILE A 392 -2.13 -11.98 -21.91
N PHE A 393 -2.20 -12.09 -20.58
CA PHE A 393 -2.97 -13.11 -19.86
C PHE A 393 -2.60 -14.55 -20.20
N GLY A 394 -1.33 -14.81 -20.54
CA GLY A 394 -0.89 -16.15 -20.95
C GLY A 394 -1.39 -16.61 -22.31
N LEU A 395 -2.01 -15.71 -23.08
CA LEU A 395 -2.60 -15.96 -24.39
C LEU A 395 -1.93 -15.07 -25.45
N GLY A 396 -1.97 -15.48 -26.72
CA GLY A 396 -1.57 -14.65 -27.86
C GLY A 396 -0.57 -15.35 -28.78
N ASP A 397 0.48 -14.64 -29.20
CA ASP A 397 1.53 -15.23 -30.04
C ASP A 397 2.50 -16.12 -29.22
N THR A 398 2.66 -15.86 -27.93
CA THR A 398 3.51 -16.63 -27.00
C THR A 398 2.81 -16.88 -25.66
N ASP A 399 2.38 -18.11 -25.45
CA ASP A 399 1.71 -18.52 -24.21
C ASP A 399 2.69 -18.57 -23.02
N THR A 400 2.17 -18.35 -21.81
CA THR A 400 2.91 -18.41 -20.55
C THR A 400 2.02 -18.80 -19.38
N ASP A 401 2.64 -19.42 -18.38
CA ASP A 401 2.03 -19.66 -17.08
C ASP A 401 1.94 -18.36 -16.26
N ALA A 402 0.98 -18.34 -15.32
CA ALA A 402 0.67 -17.18 -14.48
C ALA A 402 1.71 -16.92 -13.36
N ASP A 403 2.69 -17.80 -13.18
CA ASP A 403 3.67 -17.79 -12.08
C ASP A 403 5.03 -17.18 -12.44
N ASP A 404 5.10 -16.36 -13.50
CA ASP A 404 6.34 -15.68 -13.89
C ASP A 404 6.69 -14.52 -12.93
N SER A 405 7.97 -14.16 -12.89
CA SER A 405 8.53 -13.12 -12.00
C SER A 405 7.66 -11.86 -11.93
N ILE A 406 7.59 -11.27 -10.72
CA ILE A 406 7.05 -9.92 -10.53
C ILE A 406 8.08 -8.82 -10.84
N PHE A 407 9.27 -9.16 -11.32
CA PHE A 407 10.29 -8.24 -11.82
C PHE A 407 10.75 -8.56 -13.26
N PRO A 408 9.82 -8.74 -14.22
CA PRO A 408 10.17 -9.25 -15.55
C PRO A 408 11.17 -8.35 -16.29
N ALA A 409 11.20 -7.05 -16.01
CA ALA A 409 12.12 -6.10 -16.62
C ALA A 409 13.60 -6.36 -16.29
N THR A 410 13.89 -7.03 -15.17
CA THR A 410 15.25 -7.33 -14.68
C THR A 410 15.60 -8.81 -14.76
N THR A 411 14.60 -9.71 -14.88
CA THR A 411 14.79 -11.16 -14.86
C THR A 411 14.22 -11.88 -16.09
N ASN A 412 14.08 -11.19 -17.22
CA ASN A 412 13.40 -11.64 -18.45
C ASN A 412 13.65 -13.12 -18.85
N PHE A 413 12.56 -13.80 -19.20
CA PHE A 413 12.49 -15.14 -19.77
C PHE A 413 13.37 -15.39 -21.02
N ALA A 414 13.62 -14.37 -21.83
CA ALA A 414 14.40 -14.48 -23.06
C ALA A 414 15.90 -14.17 -22.86
N GLY A 415 16.32 -13.92 -21.61
CA GLY A 415 17.70 -13.54 -21.29
C GLY A 415 18.08 -12.11 -21.74
N GLN A 416 17.11 -11.27 -22.13
CA GLN A 416 17.33 -9.88 -22.44
C GLN A 416 16.98 -8.99 -21.24
N THR A 417 17.94 -8.22 -20.74
CA THR A 417 17.69 -7.26 -19.66
C THR A 417 17.83 -5.83 -20.16
N MET A 418 17.23 -4.88 -19.45
CA MET A 418 17.52 -3.44 -19.59
C MET A 418 18.37 -2.99 -18.40
N PRO A 419 19.72 -2.99 -18.50
CA PRO A 419 20.58 -2.62 -17.38
C PRO A 419 20.28 -1.24 -16.80
N GLN A 420 19.85 -0.29 -17.65
CA GLN A 420 19.44 1.06 -17.25
C GLN A 420 18.24 1.07 -16.27
N LEU A 421 17.46 -0.01 -16.20
CA LEU A 421 16.34 -0.15 -15.26
C LEU A 421 16.74 -0.86 -13.95
N ASN A 422 17.95 -1.41 -13.83
CA ASN A 422 18.36 -2.11 -12.61
C ASN A 422 18.34 -1.17 -11.40
N ALA A 423 18.81 0.07 -11.55
CA ALA A 423 18.79 1.08 -10.50
C ALA A 423 17.35 1.46 -10.12
N PHE A 424 16.46 1.61 -11.11
CA PHE A 424 15.05 1.90 -10.88
C PHE A 424 14.37 0.82 -10.02
N PHE A 425 14.65 -0.45 -10.29
CA PHE A 425 14.14 -1.60 -9.51
C PHE A 425 15.03 -2.00 -8.33
N SER A 426 15.97 -1.14 -7.93
CA SER A 426 16.78 -1.33 -6.70
C SER A 426 16.65 -0.16 -5.73
N ASP A 427 16.13 0.98 -6.18
CA ASP A 427 15.85 2.13 -5.33
C ASP A 427 14.71 1.81 -4.33
N PRO A 428 14.93 1.95 -3.02
CA PRO A 428 13.94 1.61 -1.99
C PRO A 428 12.60 2.36 -2.12
N VAL A 429 12.63 3.63 -2.53
CA VAL A 429 11.42 4.47 -2.64
C VAL A 429 10.59 4.02 -3.83
N ILE A 430 11.25 3.77 -4.96
CA ILE A 430 10.59 3.30 -6.18
C ILE A 430 10.03 1.89 -6.00
N LEU A 431 10.77 0.99 -5.35
CA LEU A 431 10.31 -0.37 -5.08
C LEU A 431 9.07 -0.38 -4.18
N ARG A 432 9.04 0.44 -3.12
CA ARG A 432 7.86 0.59 -2.27
C ARG A 432 6.64 1.06 -3.07
N GLN A 433 6.82 2.08 -3.92
CA GLN A 433 5.78 2.57 -4.82
C GLN A 433 5.30 1.47 -5.77
N TYR A 434 6.19 0.64 -6.32
CA TYR A 434 5.86 -0.48 -7.19
C TYR A 434 5.01 -1.55 -6.49
N TYR A 435 5.38 -1.95 -5.27
CA TYR A 435 4.56 -2.87 -4.47
C TYR A 435 3.19 -2.26 -4.11
N SER A 436 3.16 -0.96 -3.79
CA SER A 436 1.91 -0.23 -3.55
C SER A 436 1.01 -0.22 -4.79
N ASP A 437 1.55 0.04 -5.96
CA ASP A 437 0.81 0.00 -7.23
C ASP A 437 0.30 -1.41 -7.56
N LEU A 438 1.10 -2.46 -7.32
CA LEU A 438 0.65 -3.85 -7.47
C LEU A 438 -0.55 -4.15 -6.57
N LYS A 439 -0.46 -3.89 -5.26
CA LYS A 439 -1.57 -4.13 -4.33
C LYS A 439 -2.78 -3.26 -4.66
N ASN A 440 -2.57 -1.99 -5.00
CA ASN A 440 -3.64 -1.07 -5.38
C ASN A 440 -4.41 -1.59 -6.60
N LEU A 441 -3.72 -2.00 -7.66
CA LEU A 441 -4.35 -2.50 -8.87
C LEU A 441 -5.10 -3.83 -8.62
N LEU A 442 -4.52 -4.74 -7.83
CA LEU A 442 -5.15 -6.00 -7.43
C LEU A 442 -6.39 -5.83 -6.53
N ASN A 443 -6.45 -4.76 -5.74
CA ASN A 443 -7.61 -4.42 -4.90
C ASN A 443 -8.64 -3.51 -5.60
N THR A 444 -8.36 -3.05 -6.83
CA THR A 444 -9.24 -2.14 -7.57
C THR A 444 -9.70 -2.71 -8.90
N VAL A 445 -8.93 -2.54 -9.98
CA VAL A 445 -9.29 -2.93 -11.35
C VAL A 445 -9.22 -4.43 -11.53
N PHE A 446 -8.28 -5.09 -10.86
CA PHE A 446 -8.03 -6.54 -10.94
C PHE A 446 -8.57 -7.33 -9.74
N GLU A 447 -9.36 -6.68 -8.87
CA GLU A 447 -10.11 -7.37 -7.82
C GLU A 447 -11.04 -8.39 -8.47
N LYS A 448 -11.14 -9.59 -7.91
CA LYS A 448 -11.79 -10.73 -8.55
C LYS A 448 -13.18 -10.41 -9.09
N ARG A 449 -14.09 -9.97 -8.23
CA ARG A 449 -15.49 -9.76 -8.62
C ARG A 449 -15.61 -8.66 -9.68
N ARG A 450 -14.83 -7.59 -9.56
CA ARG A 450 -14.79 -6.49 -10.53
C ARG A 450 -14.19 -6.90 -11.87
N PHE A 451 -13.08 -7.62 -11.85
CA PHE A 451 -12.40 -8.08 -13.05
C PHE A 451 -13.28 -9.07 -13.83
N ASP A 452 -13.86 -10.06 -13.15
CA ASP A 452 -14.71 -11.08 -13.77
C ASP A 452 -15.94 -10.44 -14.45
N ALA A 453 -16.57 -9.47 -13.77
CA ALA A 453 -17.67 -8.69 -14.33
C ALA A 453 -17.23 -7.85 -15.52
N LEU A 454 -16.08 -7.17 -15.42
CA LEU A 454 -15.54 -6.34 -16.49
C LEU A 454 -15.22 -7.16 -17.75
N VAL A 455 -14.61 -8.35 -17.59
CA VAL A 455 -14.30 -9.25 -18.72
C VAL A 455 -15.61 -9.74 -19.35
N SER A 456 -16.56 -10.20 -18.55
CA SER A 456 -17.85 -10.70 -19.02
C SER A 456 -18.64 -9.64 -19.79
N ASP A 457 -18.74 -8.43 -19.24
CA ASP A 457 -19.46 -7.30 -19.86
C ASP A 457 -18.72 -6.76 -21.09
N SER A 458 -17.38 -6.79 -21.10
CA SER A 458 -16.58 -6.32 -22.23
C SER A 458 -16.61 -7.29 -23.41
N LEU A 459 -16.79 -8.58 -23.14
CA LEU A 459 -16.76 -9.64 -24.14
C LEU A 459 -18.15 -10.20 -24.48
N ASP A 460 -19.23 -9.48 -24.15
CA ASP A 460 -20.62 -9.87 -24.41
C ASP A 460 -20.97 -10.09 -25.90
N TRP A 461 -20.12 -9.58 -26.80
CA TRP A 461 -20.22 -9.74 -28.24
C TRP A 461 -19.67 -11.07 -28.76
N LEU A 462 -18.99 -11.85 -27.90
CA LEU A 462 -18.51 -13.19 -28.25
C LEU A 462 -19.67 -14.19 -28.35
N PRO A 463 -19.54 -15.25 -29.17
CA PRO A 463 -20.48 -16.36 -29.16
C PRO A 463 -20.59 -16.99 -27.77
N SER A 464 -21.80 -17.45 -27.39
CA SER A 464 -22.06 -18.04 -26.08
C SER A 464 -21.28 -19.34 -25.78
N ASP A 465 -20.69 -19.96 -26.79
CA ASP A 465 -19.83 -21.15 -26.69
C ASP A 465 -18.32 -20.83 -26.71
N SER A 466 -17.95 -19.55 -26.68
CA SER A 466 -16.55 -19.12 -26.55
C SER A 466 -16.01 -19.38 -25.14
N ASP A 467 -14.78 -19.86 -25.06
CA ASP A 467 -14.00 -20.12 -23.84
C ASP A 467 -13.13 -18.92 -23.43
N VAL A 468 -13.08 -17.85 -24.22
CA VAL A 468 -12.13 -16.75 -24.06
C VAL A 468 -12.26 -16.04 -22.71
N SER A 469 -13.50 -15.75 -22.28
CA SER A 469 -13.73 -15.10 -20.98
C SER A 469 -13.25 -15.98 -19.83
N ASP A 470 -13.51 -17.29 -19.91
CA ASP A 470 -13.10 -18.26 -18.91
C ASP A 470 -11.57 -18.39 -18.86
N ASP A 471 -10.89 -18.45 -20.02
CA ASP A 471 -9.43 -18.51 -20.11
C ASP A 471 -8.77 -17.29 -19.44
N VAL A 472 -9.27 -16.07 -19.70
CA VAL A 472 -8.74 -14.82 -19.12
C VAL A 472 -9.01 -14.74 -17.62
N ILE A 473 -10.21 -15.10 -17.17
CA ILE A 473 -10.58 -15.10 -15.74
C ILE A 473 -9.73 -16.12 -14.98
N SER A 474 -9.58 -17.34 -15.51
CA SER A 474 -8.78 -18.39 -14.90
C SER A 474 -7.31 -17.97 -14.77
N PHE A 475 -6.72 -17.39 -15.82
CA PHE A 475 -5.37 -16.86 -15.76
C PHE A 475 -5.23 -15.79 -14.68
N MET A 476 -6.17 -14.84 -14.60
CA MET A 476 -6.09 -13.74 -13.63
C MET A 476 -6.28 -14.23 -12.19
N ASP A 477 -7.09 -15.26 -11.95
CA ASP A 477 -7.22 -15.88 -10.63
C ASP A 477 -5.89 -16.48 -10.14
N GLU A 478 -5.19 -17.20 -11.01
CA GLU A 478 -3.86 -17.76 -10.72
C GLU A 478 -2.81 -16.64 -10.55
N ARG A 479 -2.82 -15.65 -11.45
CA ARG A 479 -1.85 -14.54 -11.44
C ARG A 479 -1.97 -13.66 -10.20
N ARG A 480 -3.20 -13.33 -9.80
CA ARG A 480 -3.49 -12.56 -8.57
C ARG A 480 -2.94 -13.28 -7.35
N THR A 481 -3.23 -14.57 -7.25
CA THR A 481 -2.76 -15.42 -6.14
C THR A 481 -1.24 -15.49 -6.10
N TYR A 482 -0.61 -15.69 -7.26
CA TYR A 482 0.85 -15.74 -7.36
C TYR A 482 1.49 -14.42 -6.90
N ILE A 483 1.05 -13.27 -7.44
CA ILE A 483 1.62 -11.96 -7.08
C ILE A 483 1.49 -11.70 -5.59
N LEU A 484 0.30 -11.91 -5.00
CA LEU A 484 0.08 -11.70 -3.57
C LEU A 484 0.97 -12.59 -2.69
N ASN A 485 1.27 -13.82 -3.14
CA ASN A 485 2.19 -14.73 -2.44
C ASN A 485 3.66 -14.33 -2.56
N GLN A 486 4.02 -13.46 -3.51
CA GLN A 486 5.39 -12.92 -3.62
C GLN A 486 5.61 -11.68 -2.74
N ILE A 487 4.55 -11.13 -2.13
CA ILE A 487 4.62 -9.91 -1.32
C ILE A 487 4.31 -10.30 0.12
N ALA A 488 5.26 -10.09 1.03
CA ALA A 488 5.00 -10.23 2.46
C ALA A 488 3.87 -9.27 2.87
N ASN A 489 2.95 -9.74 3.73
CA ASN A 489 1.75 -8.99 4.12
C ASN A 489 1.74 -8.64 5.61
N GLU A 490 2.65 -9.22 6.39
CA GLU A 490 2.70 -9.09 7.85
C GLU A 490 4.09 -8.65 8.28
N PHE A 491 4.11 -7.76 9.26
CA PHE A 491 5.31 -7.49 10.04
C PHE A 491 5.51 -8.65 11.01
N THR A 492 6.66 -9.31 10.92
CA THR A 492 7.00 -10.43 11.80
C THR A 492 8.36 -10.19 12.45
N VAL A 493 8.49 -10.70 13.68
CA VAL A 493 9.74 -10.70 14.44
C VAL A 493 10.02 -12.13 14.88
N GLY A 494 11.18 -12.65 14.49
CA GLY A 494 11.69 -13.96 14.88
C GLY A 494 13.07 -13.85 15.52
N SER A 495 13.39 -14.84 16.36
CA SER A 495 14.68 -14.97 17.03
C SER A 495 15.35 -16.30 16.64
N SER A 496 16.64 -16.25 16.34
CA SER A 496 17.50 -17.42 16.11
C SER A 496 18.34 -17.80 17.35
N LEU A 497 18.18 -17.07 18.45
CA LEU A 497 18.84 -17.35 19.72
C LEU A 497 18.31 -18.66 20.35
N PRO A 498 19.15 -19.43 21.07
CA PRO A 498 18.68 -20.61 21.79
C PRO A 498 17.68 -20.21 22.89
N SER A 499 16.59 -20.95 23.05
CA SER A 499 15.60 -20.70 24.10
C SER A 499 15.95 -21.42 25.41
N SER A 500 15.77 -20.76 26.55
CA SER A 500 15.82 -21.35 27.90
C SER A 500 14.75 -20.71 28.77
N ASP A 501 13.96 -21.53 29.48
CA ASP A 501 12.92 -21.08 30.42
C ASP A 501 11.96 -20.04 29.82
N GLY A 502 11.55 -20.22 28.55
CA GLY A 502 10.66 -19.31 27.84
C GLY A 502 11.33 -18.10 27.19
N PHE A 503 12.61 -17.82 27.47
CA PHE A 503 13.34 -16.66 26.95
C PHE A 503 14.36 -17.02 25.88
N SER A 504 14.58 -16.13 24.90
CA SER A 504 15.75 -16.18 24.04
C SER A 504 17.01 -15.91 24.86
N ARG A 505 18.03 -16.77 24.82
CA ARG A 505 19.23 -16.69 25.67
C ARG A 505 20.47 -16.33 24.87
N THR A 506 21.33 -15.50 25.44
CA THR A 506 22.66 -15.16 24.92
C THR A 506 23.68 -15.01 26.05
N GLU A 507 24.95 -15.28 25.74
CA GLU A 507 26.11 -15.03 26.63
C GLU A 507 26.88 -13.78 26.18
N GLU A 508 26.43 -13.12 25.11
CA GLU A 508 27.00 -11.90 24.55
C GLU A 508 26.08 -10.71 24.85
N ALA A 509 26.66 -9.57 25.21
CA ALA A 509 25.89 -8.37 25.60
C ALA A 509 25.22 -7.64 24.42
N GLY A 510 25.50 -8.03 23.17
CA GLY A 510 24.91 -7.43 21.97
C GLY A 510 23.62 -8.14 21.55
N VAL A 511 22.61 -7.37 21.12
CA VAL A 511 21.39 -7.96 20.53
C VAL A 511 21.73 -8.45 19.13
N THR A 512 21.80 -9.77 18.99
CA THR A 512 21.98 -10.48 17.71
C THR A 512 20.98 -11.61 17.59
N GLY A 513 20.65 -12.02 16.37
CA GLY A 513 19.78 -13.12 16.04
C GLY A 513 18.32 -12.75 15.83
N LEU A 514 17.96 -11.46 15.77
CA LEU A 514 16.60 -10.99 15.48
C LEU A 514 16.41 -10.67 13.99
N GLY A 515 15.26 -10.98 13.42
CA GLY A 515 14.91 -10.61 12.05
C GLY A 515 13.49 -11.01 11.69
N GLY A 516 13.06 -10.75 10.46
CA GLY A 516 11.72 -11.14 10.04
C GLY A 516 11.30 -10.61 8.69
N SER A 517 9.98 -10.60 8.45
CA SER A 517 9.35 -10.08 7.24
C SER A 517 8.56 -8.80 7.51
N PHE A 518 8.25 -8.07 6.47
CA PHE A 518 7.40 -6.88 6.52
C PHE A 518 6.70 -6.64 5.17
N ASP A 519 5.61 -5.88 5.19
CA ASP A 519 4.94 -5.44 3.96
C ASP A 519 5.74 -4.32 3.26
N PRO A 520 6.41 -4.60 2.11
CA PRO A 520 7.27 -3.64 1.45
C PRO A 520 6.51 -2.50 0.77
N SER A 521 5.17 -2.55 0.73
CA SER A 521 4.34 -1.43 0.24
C SER A 521 4.08 -0.37 1.31
N LYS A 522 4.23 -0.70 2.59
CA LYS A 522 3.89 0.17 3.72
C LYS A 522 5.13 0.63 4.48
N ILE A 523 6.03 -0.30 4.79
CA ILE A 523 7.12 -0.07 5.73
C ILE A 523 8.31 0.56 5.04
N ALA A 524 8.80 1.63 5.65
CA ALA A 524 9.92 2.42 5.18
C ALA A 524 11.19 2.25 5.99
N GLU A 525 11.02 1.97 7.27
CA GLU A 525 12.09 1.86 8.25
C GLU A 525 11.65 0.85 9.33
N ILE A 526 12.60 0.10 9.87
CA ILE A 526 12.41 -0.72 11.07
C ILE A 526 13.50 -0.33 12.06
N LYS A 527 13.16 -0.23 13.34
CA LYS A 527 14.09 0.06 14.43
C LYS A 527 14.09 -1.05 15.47
N VAL A 528 15.27 -1.42 15.95
CA VAL A 528 15.49 -2.30 17.10
C VAL A 528 16.06 -1.45 18.24
N ASN A 529 15.31 -1.26 19.31
CA ASN A 529 15.63 -0.33 20.41
C ASN A 529 16.05 1.07 19.91
N ASP A 530 15.20 1.68 19.07
CA ASP A 530 15.42 2.96 18.37
C ASP A 530 16.51 2.98 17.28
N MET A 531 17.24 1.88 17.07
CA MET A 531 18.29 1.79 16.05
C MET A 531 17.75 1.25 14.73
N SER A 532 17.86 2.02 13.66
CA SER A 532 17.41 1.61 12.33
C SER A 532 18.18 0.38 11.83
N VAL A 533 17.47 -0.54 11.17
CA VAL A 533 18.06 -1.74 10.58
C VAL A 533 17.88 -1.73 9.07
N PRO A 534 18.87 -2.20 8.28
CA PRO A 534 18.76 -2.27 6.83
C PRO A 534 17.59 -3.14 6.39
N LEU A 535 16.83 -2.62 5.43
CA LEU A 535 15.68 -3.31 4.87
C LEU A 535 16.04 -3.91 3.51
N ASN A 536 15.71 -5.19 3.32
CA ASN A 536 15.62 -5.77 1.99
C ASN A 536 14.19 -5.57 1.45
N ILE A 537 13.92 -4.37 0.93
CA ILE A 537 12.60 -4.00 0.36
C ILE A 537 12.18 -4.98 -0.74
N ARG A 538 13.12 -5.52 -1.53
CA ARG A 538 12.84 -6.45 -2.61
C ARG A 538 12.26 -7.78 -2.14
N ASN A 539 12.62 -8.22 -0.94
CA ASN A 539 12.10 -9.47 -0.36
C ASN A 539 11.07 -9.20 0.75
N GLY A 540 10.91 -7.95 1.18
CA GLY A 540 10.12 -7.61 2.37
C GLY A 540 10.70 -8.26 3.62
N THR A 541 12.03 -8.26 3.78
CA THR A 541 12.72 -8.89 4.93
C THR A 541 13.70 -7.94 5.59
N TRP A 542 13.84 -8.06 6.90
CA TRP A 542 14.78 -7.28 7.70
C TRP A 542 15.65 -8.21 8.56
N ASP A 543 16.87 -7.76 8.85
CA ASP A 543 17.85 -8.50 9.62
C ASP A 543 18.47 -7.58 10.68
N GLY A 544 18.19 -7.87 11.95
CA GLY A 544 18.69 -7.11 13.10
C GLY A 544 20.18 -7.30 13.33
N ASP A 545 20.82 -8.33 12.77
CA ASP A 545 22.27 -8.53 12.84
C ASP A 545 23.05 -7.56 11.95
N GLN A 546 22.36 -6.84 11.09
CA GLN A 546 22.93 -5.87 10.16
C GLN A 546 22.60 -4.42 10.53
N ALA A 547 22.21 -4.13 11.79
CA ALA A 547 21.79 -2.79 12.23
C ALA A 547 22.66 -1.66 11.64
N GLU A 548 22.01 -0.58 11.20
CA GLU A 548 22.61 0.40 10.29
C GLU A 548 23.97 0.85 10.80
N SER A 549 24.94 0.74 9.90
CA SER A 549 26.26 1.28 10.13
C SER A 549 26.24 2.79 10.01
N GLU A 550 26.73 3.51 11.02
CA GLU A 550 27.13 4.90 10.83
C GLU A 550 28.18 4.95 9.71
N VAL A 551 27.90 5.67 8.62
CA VAL A 551 28.91 5.91 7.58
C VAL A 551 29.92 6.90 8.15
N ILE A 552 31.03 6.38 8.66
CA ILE A 552 32.11 7.18 9.23
C ILE A 552 32.76 8.01 8.12
N PHE A 553 32.94 7.41 6.94
CA PHE A 553 33.17 8.14 5.69
C PHE A 553 32.73 7.30 4.49
N SER A 554 32.18 7.97 3.48
CA SER A 554 31.69 7.33 2.26
C SER A 554 32.80 7.06 1.25
N SER A 555 32.50 6.20 0.29
CA SER A 555 33.23 6.15 -0.97
C SER A 555 33.16 7.49 -1.69
N GLY A 556 34.19 7.80 -2.48
CA GLY A 556 34.36 9.10 -3.13
C GLY A 556 34.75 10.24 -2.18
N SER A 557 35.06 9.93 -0.92
CA SER A 557 35.54 10.93 0.03
C SER A 557 36.93 11.46 -0.31
N GLU A 558 37.27 12.63 0.24
CA GLU A 558 38.58 13.26 0.05
C GLU A 558 39.69 12.54 0.86
N TRP A 559 40.85 12.32 0.24
CA TRP A 559 42.06 11.72 0.85
C TRP A 559 43.31 12.56 0.57
N SER A 560 44.21 12.60 1.56
CA SER A 560 45.61 13.00 1.34
C SER A 560 46.34 11.86 0.64
N TYR A 561 47.08 12.13 -0.43
CA TYR A 561 47.79 11.11 -1.18
C TYR A 561 49.21 11.55 -1.58
N LEU A 562 50.10 10.58 -1.70
CA LEU A 562 51.46 10.76 -2.17
C LEU A 562 51.79 9.74 -3.26
N ASP A 563 52.06 10.26 -4.45
CA ASP A 563 52.25 9.52 -5.70
C ASP A 563 53.64 9.78 -6.33
N ASP A 564 54.60 10.31 -5.56
CA ASP A 564 55.92 10.72 -6.04
C ASP A 564 56.98 9.60 -6.02
N GLY A 565 56.60 8.40 -5.59
CA GLY A 565 57.46 7.22 -5.53
C GLY A 565 58.54 7.28 -4.44
N SER A 566 58.43 8.19 -3.46
CA SER A 566 59.38 8.31 -2.36
C SER A 566 59.05 7.39 -1.17
N ASP A 567 60.08 6.90 -0.48
CA ASP A 567 59.96 6.03 0.70
C ASP A 567 59.50 6.83 1.94
N GLN A 568 58.33 6.48 2.48
CA GLN A 568 57.77 7.12 3.67
C GLN A 568 58.16 6.43 4.99
N GLY A 569 58.91 5.32 4.93
CA GLY A 569 59.32 4.55 6.10
C GLY A 569 58.12 3.94 6.85
N ILE A 570 58.17 3.95 8.18
CA ILE A 570 57.14 3.32 9.04
C ILE A 570 56.34 4.33 9.88
N LEU A 571 56.65 5.62 9.80
CA LEU A 571 55.97 6.63 10.61
C LEU A 571 54.72 7.17 9.93
N TRP A 572 54.59 6.97 8.61
CA TRP A 572 53.53 7.57 7.81
C TRP A 572 52.15 6.97 8.02
N PHE A 573 52.01 5.81 8.66
CA PHE A 573 50.70 5.24 9.00
C PHE A 573 50.31 5.47 10.47
N GLU A 574 51.15 6.19 11.23
CA GLU A 574 50.84 6.62 12.60
C GLU A 574 49.88 7.81 12.60
N GLN A 575 49.12 7.97 13.69
CA GLN A 575 48.13 9.04 13.83
C GLN A 575 48.76 10.45 13.78
N ASP A 576 49.89 10.65 14.46
CA ASP A 576 50.53 11.97 14.58
C ASP A 576 51.44 12.36 13.40
N PHE A 577 51.36 11.65 12.26
CA PHE A 577 52.17 11.96 11.08
C PHE A 577 51.67 13.23 10.38
N ASP A 578 52.58 14.14 10.04
CA ASP A 578 52.28 15.37 9.32
C ASP A 578 52.31 15.13 7.80
N ASP A 579 51.13 14.93 7.21
CA ASP A 579 50.91 14.78 5.78
C ASP A 579 50.50 16.09 5.10
N SER A 580 50.66 17.24 5.74
CA SER A 580 50.24 18.54 5.18
C SER A 580 50.95 18.95 3.87
N SER A 581 52.02 18.25 3.50
CA SER A 581 52.70 18.41 2.21
C SER A 581 52.21 17.47 1.11
N TRP A 582 51.32 16.53 1.42
CA TRP A 582 50.74 15.58 0.46
C TRP A 582 49.66 16.28 -0.38
N ALA A 583 49.41 15.75 -1.57
CA ALA A 583 48.31 16.24 -2.40
C ALA A 583 46.98 15.75 -1.83
N VAL A 584 45.87 16.39 -2.22
CA VAL A 584 44.53 16.04 -1.74
C VAL A 584 43.60 15.90 -2.95
N GLY A 585 42.74 14.88 -2.95
CA GLY A 585 41.79 14.61 -4.02
C GLY A 585 40.60 13.75 -3.56
N GLU A 586 39.58 13.63 -4.40
CA GLU A 586 38.41 12.78 -4.16
C GLU A 586 38.63 11.39 -4.80
N GLY A 587 38.16 10.34 -4.14
CA GLY A 587 38.08 9.01 -4.77
C GLY A 587 37.01 9.01 -5.87
N GLU A 588 37.09 8.18 -6.91
CA GLU A 588 38.07 7.11 -7.13
C GLU A 588 39.43 7.64 -7.62
N PHE A 589 40.52 7.16 -7.00
CA PHE A 589 41.88 7.49 -7.39
C PHE A 589 42.42 6.47 -8.38
N GLY A 590 43.06 6.92 -9.47
CA GLY A 590 43.64 5.94 -10.38
C GLY A 590 44.24 6.46 -11.69
N TYR A 591 44.48 5.53 -12.61
CA TYR A 591 44.65 5.78 -14.04
C TYR A 591 44.29 4.51 -14.82
N GLY A 592 43.94 4.63 -16.10
CA GLY A 592 43.76 3.49 -17.01
C GLY A 592 42.32 3.02 -17.24
N ASP A 593 41.40 3.30 -16.32
CA ASP A 593 40.05 2.71 -16.27
C ASP A 593 38.93 3.65 -16.77
N ARG A 594 39.22 4.93 -17.03
CA ARG A 594 38.31 5.95 -17.63
C ARG A 594 37.08 6.28 -16.77
N GLY A 595 37.27 6.34 -15.46
CA GLY A 595 36.24 6.69 -14.47
C GLY A 595 36.78 7.34 -13.19
N GLU A 596 38.07 7.70 -13.16
CA GLU A 596 38.77 8.20 -11.99
C GLU A 596 38.49 9.70 -11.76
N ASP A 597 38.10 10.06 -10.53
CA ASP A 597 37.90 11.45 -10.14
C ASP A 597 39.24 12.15 -9.86
N THR A 598 40.20 11.42 -9.28
CA THR A 598 41.57 11.90 -9.08
C THR A 598 42.59 11.02 -9.80
N VAL A 599 43.28 11.59 -10.79
CA VAL A 599 44.35 10.89 -11.50
C VAL A 599 45.67 10.98 -10.73
N VAL A 600 46.25 9.84 -10.36
CA VAL A 600 47.55 9.78 -9.66
C VAL A 600 48.72 9.73 -10.64
N SER A 601 49.86 10.33 -10.27
CA SER A 601 51.11 10.27 -11.04
C SER A 601 51.78 8.91 -10.89
N TYR A 602 52.43 8.47 -11.96
CA TYR A 602 53.28 7.29 -11.95
C TYR A 602 54.76 7.61 -12.30
N GLY A 603 55.12 8.91 -12.31
CA GLY A 603 56.42 9.39 -12.77
C GLY A 603 56.50 9.63 -14.29
N ASP A 604 57.72 9.87 -14.79
CA ASP A 604 57.97 10.26 -16.19
C ASP A 604 58.20 9.06 -17.16
N ASP A 605 58.17 7.82 -16.68
CA ASP A 605 58.49 6.61 -17.44
C ASP A 605 57.36 5.55 -17.34
N ASP A 606 56.57 5.41 -18.40
CA ASP A 606 55.42 4.49 -18.49
C ASP A 606 55.82 3.01 -18.45
N GLU A 607 57.10 2.68 -18.65
CA GLU A 607 57.64 1.31 -18.51
C GLU A 607 58.27 1.06 -17.12
N ASN A 608 58.39 2.11 -16.29
CA ASN A 608 58.98 2.04 -14.95
C ASN A 608 58.29 3.01 -13.99
N LYS A 609 57.00 2.76 -13.78
CA LYS A 609 56.10 3.48 -12.89
C LYS A 609 56.49 3.35 -11.43
N HIS A 610 56.04 4.31 -10.62
CA HIS A 610 56.09 4.20 -9.17
C HIS A 610 55.30 2.96 -8.71
N ILE A 611 55.91 2.13 -7.88
CA ILE A 611 55.28 0.88 -7.43
C ILE A 611 54.24 1.15 -6.36
N THR A 612 54.53 2.07 -5.44
CA THR A 612 53.67 2.37 -4.29
C THR A 612 53.04 3.75 -4.42
N THR A 613 51.75 3.83 -4.13
CA THR A 613 51.02 5.08 -3.87
C THR A 613 50.45 5.02 -2.46
N TYR A 614 50.60 6.11 -1.71
CA TYR A 614 50.15 6.21 -0.32
C TYR A 614 48.89 7.08 -0.21
N PHE A 615 47.97 6.68 0.66
CA PHE A 615 46.74 7.40 0.97
C PHE A 615 46.56 7.52 2.48
N ARG A 616 46.08 8.67 2.95
CA ARG A 616 45.78 8.95 4.36
C ARG A 616 44.49 9.76 4.48
N LYS A 617 43.73 9.47 5.53
CA LYS A 617 42.50 10.19 5.87
C LYS A 617 42.32 10.28 7.37
N ASP A 618 42.15 11.51 7.84
CA ASP A 618 41.70 11.79 9.20
C ASP A 618 40.16 11.86 9.25
N PHE A 619 39.59 11.36 10.33
CA PHE A 619 38.16 11.40 10.60
C PHE A 619 37.88 11.44 12.11
N GLU A 620 36.69 11.90 12.49
CA GLU A 620 36.28 12.06 13.88
C GLU A 620 35.18 11.06 14.23
N VAL A 621 35.24 10.49 15.44
CA VAL A 621 34.22 9.59 15.99
C VAL A 621 33.73 10.17 17.31
N THR A 622 32.44 10.43 17.48
CA THR A 622 31.93 11.07 18.71
C THR A 622 32.12 10.18 19.94
N ASP A 623 31.73 8.91 19.84
CA ASP A 623 31.92 7.92 20.90
C ASP A 623 32.14 6.53 20.28
N ALA A 624 33.35 5.96 20.40
CA ALA A 624 33.64 4.63 19.85
C ALA A 624 32.89 3.50 20.56
N ALA A 625 32.36 3.73 21.78
CA ALA A 625 31.59 2.74 22.52
C ALA A 625 30.20 2.46 21.91
N THR A 626 29.74 3.27 20.95
CA THR A 626 28.47 3.04 20.24
C THR A 626 28.58 1.96 19.18
N PHE A 627 29.79 1.55 18.79
CA PHE A 627 30.01 0.53 17.76
C PHE A 627 30.38 -0.82 18.36
N SER A 628 29.78 -1.89 17.85
CA SER A 628 30.13 -3.28 18.19
C SER A 628 31.26 -3.80 17.29
N SER A 629 31.30 -3.35 16.04
CA SER A 629 32.33 -3.66 15.05
C SER A 629 32.37 -2.59 13.95
N LEU A 630 33.38 -2.64 13.10
CA LEU A 630 33.51 -1.74 11.96
C LEU A 630 33.67 -2.56 10.68
N ASN A 631 33.15 -2.07 9.55
CA ASN A 631 33.32 -2.69 8.24
C ASN A 631 34.02 -1.71 7.28
N LEU A 632 35.21 -2.08 6.82
CA LEU A 632 35.95 -1.36 5.80
C LEU A 632 35.63 -1.96 4.43
N ARG A 633 35.06 -1.16 3.54
CA ARG A 633 34.88 -1.51 2.13
C ARG A 633 35.96 -0.84 1.31
N LEU A 634 36.78 -1.64 0.62
CA LEU A 634 37.98 -1.19 -0.09
C LEU A 634 37.93 -1.61 -1.56
N VAL A 635 38.17 -0.67 -2.46
CA VAL A 635 38.57 -0.90 -3.84
C VAL A 635 40.09 -0.71 -3.90
N TYR A 636 40.80 -1.71 -4.41
CA TYR A 636 42.24 -1.63 -4.59
C TYR A 636 42.68 -2.44 -5.80
N ASP A 637 43.75 -2.01 -6.45
CA ASP A 637 44.41 -2.74 -7.53
C ASP A 637 45.68 -3.45 -7.06
N ASP A 638 45.93 -4.63 -7.64
CA ASP A 638 47.06 -5.53 -7.39
C ASP A 638 47.34 -5.92 -5.92
N GLY A 639 47.79 -5.02 -5.05
CA GLY A 639 48.02 -5.28 -3.62
C GLY A 639 47.88 -4.06 -2.73
N ALA A 640 47.46 -4.28 -1.48
CA ALA A 640 47.15 -3.22 -0.52
C ALA A 640 47.54 -3.58 0.92
N ALA A 641 47.92 -2.60 1.73
CA ALA A 641 47.94 -2.73 3.19
C ALA A 641 47.28 -1.52 3.85
N VAL A 642 46.44 -1.79 4.85
CA VAL A 642 45.60 -0.79 5.53
C VAL A 642 45.94 -0.75 7.02
N TYR A 643 46.07 0.45 7.55
CA TYR A 643 46.37 0.72 8.94
C TYR A 643 45.34 1.69 9.52
N LEU A 644 44.87 1.45 10.73
CA LEU A 644 44.00 2.35 11.50
C LEU A 644 44.72 2.72 12.79
N ASN A 645 45.00 4.01 12.98
CA ASN A 645 45.74 4.53 14.14
C ASN A 645 47.07 3.80 14.39
N GLY A 646 47.79 3.45 13.33
CA GLY A 646 49.05 2.69 13.39
C GLY A 646 48.92 1.17 13.54
N ILE A 647 47.70 0.64 13.68
CA ILE A 647 47.44 -0.82 13.76
C ILE A 647 47.12 -1.35 12.37
N GLU A 648 47.86 -2.35 11.89
CA GLU A 648 47.56 -3.04 10.63
C GLU A 648 46.24 -3.79 10.74
N ILE A 649 45.31 -3.48 9.82
CA ILE A 649 43.96 -4.04 9.76
C ILE A 649 43.89 -5.21 8.79
N THR A 650 44.36 -4.98 7.56
CA THR A 650 44.37 -5.98 6.50
C THR A 650 45.53 -5.73 5.56
N ARG A 651 46.06 -6.82 5.00
CA ARG A 651 47.12 -6.82 3.99
C ARG A 651 46.78 -7.84 2.94
N GLN A 652 46.66 -7.40 1.70
CA GLN A 652 46.26 -8.19 0.55
C GLN A 652 47.35 -8.15 -0.51
N ASN A 653 47.70 -9.34 -1.03
CA ASN A 653 48.69 -9.51 -2.08
C ASN A 653 50.05 -8.83 -1.83
N LEU A 654 50.46 -8.72 -0.56
CA LEU A 654 51.76 -8.19 -0.15
C LEU A 654 52.42 -9.11 0.87
N GLU A 655 53.74 -9.28 0.72
CA GLU A 655 54.53 -10.01 1.70
C GLU A 655 54.59 -9.24 3.04
N PRO A 656 54.71 -9.93 4.19
CA PRO A 656 54.70 -9.28 5.51
C PRO A 656 55.79 -8.23 5.76
N ASP A 657 56.86 -8.24 4.97
CA ASP A 657 57.99 -7.28 5.03
C ASP A 657 58.17 -6.51 3.71
N ALA A 658 57.08 -6.29 2.97
CA ALA A 658 57.08 -5.52 1.74
C ALA A 658 57.70 -4.12 1.96
N LEU A 659 58.68 -3.77 1.12
CA LEU A 659 59.22 -2.42 1.01
C LEU A 659 58.38 -1.64 -0.02
N TYR A 660 58.46 -0.32 -0.05
CA TYR A 660 57.77 0.51 -1.07
C TYR A 660 58.19 0.19 -2.53
N THR A 661 59.26 -0.60 -2.73
CA THR A 661 59.68 -1.11 -4.05
C THR A 661 59.23 -2.54 -4.32
N SER A 662 58.62 -3.20 -3.35
CA SER A 662 58.13 -4.57 -3.49
C SER A 662 56.89 -4.58 -4.37
N LEU A 663 56.89 -5.43 -5.39
CA LEU A 663 55.72 -5.65 -6.23
C LEU A 663 54.65 -6.44 -5.46
N ALA A 664 53.38 -6.23 -5.78
CA ALA A 664 52.31 -7.12 -5.34
C ALA A 664 52.59 -8.57 -5.75
N THR A 665 52.06 -9.54 -5.00
CA THR A 665 52.27 -10.97 -5.26
C THR A 665 51.29 -11.52 -6.30
N ASP A 666 50.13 -10.89 -6.47
CA ASP A 666 49.07 -11.26 -7.40
C ASP A 666 48.42 -10.01 -8.03
N THR A 667 47.45 -10.20 -8.92
CA THR A 667 46.67 -9.13 -9.59
C THR A 667 45.19 -9.18 -9.20
N VAL A 668 44.52 -8.03 -9.11
CA VAL A 668 43.07 -7.93 -8.89
C VAL A 668 42.35 -7.49 -10.19
N PRO A 669 41.74 -8.40 -10.96
CA PRO A 669 41.12 -8.04 -12.24
C PRO A 669 39.73 -7.40 -12.06
N ASN A 670 39.54 -6.17 -12.58
CA ASN A 670 38.33 -5.34 -12.44
C ASN A 670 37.99 -5.06 -10.97
N ALA A 671 38.79 -4.20 -10.33
CA ALA A 671 38.65 -3.88 -8.91
C ALA A 671 37.23 -3.40 -8.56
N GLY A 672 36.63 -4.03 -7.55
CA GLY A 672 35.34 -3.66 -6.97
C GLY A 672 35.44 -3.68 -5.44
N PHE A 673 34.37 -3.30 -4.74
CA PHE A 673 34.40 -3.24 -3.28
C PHE A 673 34.55 -4.64 -2.66
N GLU A 674 35.59 -4.80 -1.85
CA GLU A 674 35.78 -5.92 -0.94
C GLU A 674 35.60 -5.46 0.52
N SER A 675 35.04 -6.32 1.38
CA SER A 675 34.69 -5.96 2.76
C SER A 675 35.60 -6.63 3.78
N TYR A 676 36.07 -5.85 4.75
CA TYR A 676 36.98 -6.27 5.81
C TYR A 676 36.42 -5.87 7.17
N ASN A 677 36.33 -6.83 8.11
CA ASN A 677 35.96 -6.55 9.49
C ASN A 677 37.13 -5.86 10.21
N VAL A 678 36.86 -4.73 10.86
CA VAL A 678 37.82 -3.95 11.62
C VAL A 678 37.41 -4.01 13.11
N PRO A 679 38.27 -4.52 14.00
CA PRO A 679 37.96 -4.59 15.43
C PRO A 679 37.75 -3.19 16.02
N VAL A 680 36.66 -2.97 16.77
CA VAL A 680 36.38 -1.66 17.39
C VAL A 680 37.49 -1.19 18.33
N GLY A 681 38.26 -2.11 18.93
CA GLY A 681 39.42 -1.77 19.76
C GLY A 681 40.55 -1.02 19.03
N ALA A 682 40.53 -0.96 17.69
CA ALA A 682 41.44 -0.12 16.89
C ALA A 682 40.94 1.34 16.74
N LEU A 683 39.67 1.59 17.04
CA LEU A 683 39.01 2.90 17.00
C LEU A 683 39.11 3.62 18.35
N LYS A 684 39.11 4.94 18.33
CA LYS A 684 39.08 5.80 19.52
C LYS A 684 37.94 6.80 19.42
N SER A 685 37.33 7.19 20.53
CA SER A 685 36.49 8.39 20.57
C SER A 685 37.37 9.63 20.33
N GLY A 686 36.95 10.50 19.43
CA GLY A 686 37.69 11.65 18.89
C GLY A 686 38.36 11.35 17.55
N SER A 687 39.52 11.98 17.32
CA SER A 687 40.29 11.88 16.08
C SER A 687 40.85 10.48 15.85
N ASN A 688 40.73 10.00 14.61
CA ASN A 688 41.30 8.75 14.10
C ASN A 688 41.93 8.98 12.72
N THR A 689 42.90 8.16 12.36
CA THR A 689 43.55 8.19 11.03
C THR A 689 43.55 6.80 10.42
N ILE A 690 43.07 6.68 9.17
CA ILE A 690 43.25 5.50 8.33
C ILE A 690 44.28 5.78 7.24
N ALA A 691 45.18 4.82 7.01
CA ALA A 691 46.29 4.93 6.08
C ALA A 691 46.36 3.68 5.19
N VAL A 692 46.60 3.86 3.89
CA VAL A 692 46.62 2.77 2.89
C VAL A 692 47.82 2.91 1.97
N GLU A 693 48.52 1.81 1.71
CA GLU A 693 49.52 1.71 0.64
C GLU A 693 49.04 0.75 -0.43
N ILE A 694 49.04 1.19 -1.68
CA ILE A 694 48.72 0.36 -2.85
C ILE A 694 50.01 0.06 -3.60
N HIS A 695 50.19 -1.20 -4.01
CA HIS A 695 51.38 -1.70 -4.68
C HIS A 695 51.02 -2.35 -6.01
N GLN A 696 51.68 -1.91 -7.07
CA GLN A 696 51.50 -2.46 -8.41
C GLN A 696 52.26 -3.78 -8.59
N ARG A 697 51.70 -4.70 -9.38
CA ARG A 697 52.28 -6.02 -9.70
C ARG A 697 53.45 -5.92 -10.67
N SER A 698 53.48 -4.86 -11.48
CA SER A 698 54.52 -4.60 -12.47
C SER A 698 54.85 -3.10 -12.56
N PRO A 699 56.13 -2.71 -12.76
CA PRO A 699 56.49 -1.33 -13.09
C PRO A 699 55.88 -0.82 -14.41
N SER A 700 55.32 -1.70 -15.23
CA SER A 700 54.64 -1.36 -16.49
C SER A 700 53.12 -1.56 -16.41
N SER A 701 52.53 -1.52 -15.20
CA SER A 701 51.09 -1.71 -15.02
C SER A 701 50.31 -0.65 -15.79
N ARG A 702 49.16 -1.03 -16.33
CA ARG A 702 48.36 -0.14 -17.20
C ARG A 702 47.38 0.69 -16.40
N ASP A 703 47.06 0.23 -15.20
CA ASP A 703 46.02 0.69 -14.32
C ASP A 703 46.47 0.77 -12.85
N ILE A 704 45.70 1.51 -12.07
CA ILE A 704 45.66 1.51 -10.60
C ILE A 704 44.30 2.08 -10.20
N SER A 705 43.67 1.50 -9.18
CA SER A 705 42.38 1.98 -8.66
C SER A 705 42.36 1.93 -7.14
N PHE A 706 41.87 2.99 -6.49
CA PHE A 706 41.67 3.08 -5.04
C PHE A 706 40.41 3.87 -4.68
N ASN A 707 39.58 3.27 -3.83
CA ASN A 707 38.46 3.92 -3.17
C ASN A 707 38.17 3.20 -1.85
N ALA A 708 37.59 3.89 -0.86
CA ALA A 708 37.29 3.27 0.42
C ALA A 708 36.09 3.93 1.13
N GLU A 709 35.38 3.11 1.89
CA GLU A 709 34.26 3.48 2.77
C GLU A 709 34.45 2.77 4.11
N LEU A 710 34.20 3.46 5.23
CA LEU A 710 34.22 2.87 6.56
C LEU A 710 32.86 3.04 7.23
N LEU A 711 32.35 1.91 7.71
CA LEU A 711 31.03 1.75 8.28
C LEU A 711 31.17 1.34 9.75
N GLY A 712 30.53 2.05 10.68
CA GLY A 712 30.49 1.73 12.10
C GLY A 712 29.20 1.03 12.49
N LEU A 713 29.26 -0.28 12.77
CA LEU A 713 28.09 -1.08 13.09
C LEU A 713 27.69 -0.84 14.54
N GLY A 714 26.52 -0.26 14.77
CA GLY A 714 26.02 0.07 16.10
C GLY A 714 25.82 -1.16 16.97
N ALA A 715 26.16 -1.07 18.25
CA ALA A 715 25.56 -1.97 19.23
C ALA A 715 24.12 -1.49 19.46
N VAL A 716 23.13 -2.37 19.26
CA VAL A 716 21.86 -2.26 19.99
C VAL A 716 22.22 -2.06 21.48
N PRO A 717 21.50 -1.24 22.28
CA PRO A 717 21.88 -0.97 23.67
C PRO A 717 22.36 -2.24 24.39
N LEU A 718 23.56 -2.19 24.99
CA LEU A 718 24.16 -3.35 25.65
C LEU A 718 23.16 -3.92 26.64
N MET A 719 22.86 -5.21 26.50
CA MET A 719 22.03 -5.93 27.45
C MET A 719 22.73 -5.95 28.82
N VAL A 720 21.92 -5.89 29.87
CA VAL A 720 22.36 -6.01 31.26
C VAL A 720 22.11 -7.44 31.76
N PRO A 721 22.97 -7.98 32.64
CA PRO A 721 22.78 -9.35 33.12
C PRO A 721 21.37 -9.58 33.69
N GLY A 722 20.69 -10.63 33.21
CA GLY A 722 19.27 -10.87 33.49
C GLY A 722 18.39 -10.76 32.24
N ILE A 723 17.09 -10.49 32.44
CA ILE A 723 16.10 -10.39 31.37
C ILE A 723 16.05 -8.95 30.83
N ASN A 724 16.15 -8.81 29.51
CA ASN A 724 16.13 -7.55 28.78
C ASN A 724 14.96 -7.55 27.79
N GLN A 725 14.23 -6.45 27.69
CA GLN A 725 13.17 -6.30 26.69
C GLN A 725 13.70 -5.53 25.49
N VAL A 726 13.67 -6.16 24.32
CA VAL A 726 14.06 -5.53 23.05
C VAL A 726 12.79 -5.12 22.32
N LYS A 727 12.65 -3.83 22.02
CA LYS A 727 11.55 -3.26 21.23
C LYS A 727 11.92 -3.24 19.75
N ILE A 728 11.01 -3.66 18.89
CA ILE A 728 11.16 -3.61 17.43
C ILE A 728 9.95 -2.86 16.87
N GLU A 729 10.18 -1.74 16.19
CA GLU A 729 9.12 -0.91 15.63
C GLU A 729 9.30 -0.78 14.11
N SER A 730 8.20 -0.81 13.38
CA SER A 730 8.18 -0.51 11.94
C SER A 730 7.50 0.84 11.70
N PHE A 731 8.01 1.59 10.73
CA PHE A 731 7.57 2.96 10.43
C PHE A 731 7.15 3.09 8.97
N ASP A 732 6.14 3.93 8.72
CA ASP A 732 5.77 4.36 7.38
C ASP A 732 6.73 5.42 6.82
N ALA A 733 6.48 5.88 5.60
CA ALA A 733 7.30 6.90 4.95
C ALA A 733 7.22 8.29 5.62
N ASP A 734 6.19 8.55 6.42
CA ASP A 734 5.97 9.81 7.14
C ASP A 734 6.58 9.76 8.57
N GLY A 735 7.13 8.60 8.96
CA GLY A 735 7.73 8.36 10.28
C GLY A 735 6.73 7.97 11.36
N SER A 736 5.51 7.57 10.99
CA SER A 736 4.51 7.04 11.93
C SER A 736 4.77 5.55 12.17
N ILE A 737 4.60 5.10 13.42
CA ILE A 737 4.69 3.67 13.76
C ILE A 737 3.51 2.95 13.10
N ILE A 738 3.80 1.90 12.33
CA ILE A 738 2.81 1.00 11.74
C ILE A 738 2.55 -0.18 12.68
N ASP A 739 3.63 -0.76 13.22
CA ASP A 739 3.58 -1.97 14.04
C ASP A 739 4.76 -2.00 15.02
N SER A 740 4.59 -2.68 16.14
CA SER A 740 5.58 -2.79 17.22
C SER A 740 5.53 -4.19 17.84
N SER A 741 6.70 -4.75 18.13
CA SER A 741 6.87 -6.02 18.82
C SER A 741 7.90 -5.88 19.93
N GLN A 742 7.80 -6.70 20.97
CA GLN A 742 8.79 -6.79 22.04
C GLN A 742 9.26 -8.24 22.19
N VAL A 743 10.57 -8.42 22.35
CA VAL A 743 11.20 -9.72 22.56
C VAL A 743 12.02 -9.68 23.84
N ASN A 744 11.73 -10.59 24.77
CA ASN A 744 12.49 -10.75 25.99
C ASN A 744 13.73 -11.63 25.74
N ILE A 745 14.91 -11.10 26.05
CA ILE A 745 16.22 -11.75 25.89
C ILE A 745 16.91 -11.86 27.25
N TRP A 746 17.24 -13.09 27.63
CA TRP A 746 18.10 -13.38 28.77
C TRP A 746 19.57 -13.25 28.38
N TYR A 747 20.24 -12.23 28.95
CA TYR A 747 21.70 -12.12 28.90
C TYR A 747 22.31 -12.75 30.16
N ASP A 748 23.05 -13.84 29.97
CA ASP A 748 23.70 -14.60 31.03
C ASP A 748 25.22 -14.39 31.01
N ASP A 749 25.73 -13.64 31.99
CA ASP A 749 27.17 -13.47 32.23
C ASP A 749 27.68 -14.30 33.42
N GLY A 750 26.82 -15.13 34.03
CA GLY A 750 27.10 -15.94 35.20
C GLY A 750 27.04 -15.21 36.55
N SER A 751 26.58 -13.95 36.61
CA SER A 751 26.43 -13.19 37.86
C SER A 751 25.07 -13.40 38.54
N ILE A 752 25.08 -13.71 39.85
CA ILE A 752 23.87 -13.80 40.70
C ILE A 752 24.23 -13.35 42.14
N THR A 753 23.43 -12.45 42.70
CA THR A 753 23.55 -11.94 44.08
C THR A 753 22.46 -12.53 44.97
N GLY A 754 22.79 -13.12 46.12
CA GLY A 754 21.77 -13.61 47.06
C GLY A 754 20.95 -12.48 47.73
N GLY A 755 19.62 -12.55 47.65
CA GLY A 755 18.69 -11.69 48.37
C GLY A 755 18.72 -11.97 49.87
N SER A 756 19.24 -11.01 50.66
CA SER A 756 19.28 -11.12 52.12
C SER A 756 17.95 -10.70 52.77
N SER A 757 17.76 -11.06 54.05
CA SER A 757 16.62 -10.57 54.86
C SER A 757 16.51 -9.04 54.85
N ILE A 758 15.29 -8.52 54.67
CA ILE A 758 14.99 -7.08 54.69
C ILE A 758 14.56 -6.65 56.10
N ASP A 759 15.45 -6.03 56.87
CA ASP A 759 15.18 -5.57 58.26
C ASP A 759 15.10 -4.04 58.42
N LYS A 760 15.35 -3.32 57.32
CA LYS A 760 15.33 -1.86 57.18
C LYS A 760 15.12 -1.51 55.70
N ASP A 761 14.87 -0.23 55.43
CA ASP A 761 14.74 0.25 54.04
C ASP A 761 15.95 -0.19 53.20
N THR A 762 15.67 -0.82 52.07
CA THR A 762 16.66 -1.48 51.21
C THR A 762 16.37 -1.16 49.75
N THR A 763 17.44 -0.94 48.97
CA THR A 763 17.37 -0.75 47.52
C THR A 763 18.14 -1.86 46.82
N TRP A 764 17.51 -2.52 45.86
CA TRP A 764 18.15 -3.43 44.91
C TRP A 764 18.42 -2.69 43.61
N THR A 765 19.69 -2.64 43.23
CA THR A 765 20.21 -1.80 42.14
C THR A 765 20.59 -2.66 40.95
N LEU A 766 20.49 -2.13 39.73
CA LEU A 766 20.84 -2.83 38.50
C LEU A 766 22.27 -3.43 38.52
N GLU A 767 23.27 -2.65 38.95
CA GLU A 767 24.68 -3.10 39.07
C GLU A 767 24.88 -4.23 40.10
N GLY A 768 23.95 -4.35 41.05
CA GLY A 768 24.02 -5.35 42.11
C GLY A 768 23.24 -6.64 41.81
N GLY A 769 22.36 -6.62 40.80
CA GLY A 769 21.58 -7.78 40.36
C GLY A 769 22.27 -8.58 39.25
N PRO A 770 21.66 -9.67 38.76
CA PRO A 770 20.40 -10.26 39.21
C PRO A 770 20.41 -10.71 40.68
N TYR A 771 19.26 -10.64 41.35
CA TYR A 771 19.11 -11.05 42.76
C TYR A 771 18.41 -12.40 42.88
N LEU A 772 18.80 -13.28 43.80
CA LEU A 772 18.18 -14.58 44.05
C LEU A 772 17.53 -14.67 45.44
N ILE A 773 16.22 -14.90 45.49
CA ILE A 773 15.46 -15.21 46.69
C ILE A 773 15.44 -16.73 46.90
N ALA A 774 16.34 -17.21 47.77
CA ALA A 774 16.51 -18.65 48.03
C ALA A 774 15.55 -19.23 49.09
N ASP A 775 14.90 -18.37 49.88
CA ASP A 775 13.92 -18.70 50.93
C ASP A 775 12.85 -17.61 50.98
N ASP A 776 11.70 -17.86 51.61
CA ASP A 776 10.62 -16.87 51.73
C ASP A 776 11.13 -15.52 52.25
N LEU A 777 10.79 -14.45 51.52
CA LEU A 777 11.21 -13.09 51.84
C LEU A 777 10.04 -12.28 52.42
N GLU A 778 10.22 -11.70 53.61
CA GLU A 778 9.26 -10.75 54.17
C GLU A 778 9.80 -9.31 54.06
N VAL A 779 8.99 -8.38 53.57
CA VAL A 779 9.16 -6.92 53.73
C VAL A 779 8.32 -6.47 54.93
N PRO A 780 8.93 -6.23 56.11
CA PRO A 780 8.17 -6.02 57.35
C PRO A 780 7.40 -4.70 57.40
N VAL A 781 6.45 -4.60 58.33
CA VAL A 781 5.68 -3.36 58.58
C VAL A 781 6.62 -2.18 58.85
N ASN A 782 6.36 -1.04 58.17
CA ASN A 782 7.17 0.19 58.18
C ASN A 782 8.56 0.07 57.52
N VAL A 783 8.79 -0.93 56.68
CA VAL A 783 10.02 -1.07 55.87
C VAL A 783 9.67 -0.96 54.38
N THR A 784 10.52 -0.27 53.61
CA THR A 784 10.40 -0.18 52.15
C THR A 784 11.48 -1.02 51.45
N LEU A 785 11.07 -1.88 50.53
CA LEU A 785 11.97 -2.45 49.52
C LEU A 785 11.77 -1.67 48.21
N GLN A 786 12.84 -1.03 47.73
CA GLN A 786 12.88 -0.40 46.42
C GLN A 786 13.70 -1.25 45.45
N ILE A 787 13.22 -1.43 44.22
CA ILE A 787 13.92 -2.15 43.15
C ILE A 787 14.06 -1.20 41.97
N ASP A 788 15.30 -0.99 41.53
CA ASP A 788 15.62 -0.10 40.41
C ASP A 788 15.23 -0.74 39.05
N PRO A 789 14.96 0.07 38.00
CA PRO A 789 14.67 -0.44 36.67
C PRO A 789 15.71 -1.42 36.11
N GLY A 790 15.25 -2.42 35.35
CA GLY A 790 16.09 -3.44 34.71
C GLY A 790 16.56 -4.58 35.61
N VAL A 791 16.29 -4.50 36.92
CA VAL A 791 16.71 -5.54 37.86
C VAL A 791 15.92 -6.82 37.59
N THR A 792 16.65 -7.94 37.44
CA THR A 792 16.05 -9.28 37.48
C THR A 792 16.14 -9.86 38.90
N VAL A 793 15.04 -10.43 39.38
CA VAL A 793 14.91 -11.11 40.66
C VAL A 793 14.47 -12.55 40.39
N TYR A 794 15.36 -13.48 40.69
CA TYR A 794 15.15 -14.91 40.65
C TYR A 794 14.56 -15.44 41.95
N PHE A 795 13.67 -16.42 41.86
CA PHE A 795 13.14 -17.18 43.00
C PHE A 795 13.48 -18.66 42.85
N THR A 796 13.87 -19.29 43.96
CA THR A 796 13.92 -20.76 44.02
C THR A 796 12.48 -21.32 44.04
N GLU A 797 12.29 -22.53 43.49
CA GLU A 797 11.00 -23.23 43.43
C GLU A 797 10.24 -23.20 44.77
N GLY A 798 8.96 -22.81 44.72
CA GLY A 798 8.03 -22.76 45.85
C GLY A 798 8.36 -21.70 46.92
N LYS A 799 9.10 -20.64 46.56
CA LYS A 799 9.36 -19.49 47.45
C LYS A 799 8.50 -18.30 47.09
N ARG A 800 8.24 -17.42 48.05
CA ARG A 800 7.44 -16.21 47.86
C ARG A 800 8.04 -14.96 48.48
N MET A 801 7.48 -13.82 48.08
CA MET A 801 7.65 -12.53 48.77
C MET A 801 6.36 -12.14 49.49
N THR A 802 6.44 -11.82 50.79
CA THR A 802 5.32 -11.26 51.58
C THR A 802 5.61 -9.81 51.95
N VAL A 803 4.76 -8.89 51.53
CA VAL A 803 4.87 -7.45 51.74
C VAL A 803 3.85 -6.99 52.78
N LYS A 804 4.33 -6.67 53.98
CA LYS A 804 3.56 -6.01 55.06
C LYS A 804 3.92 -4.53 55.22
N GLY A 805 5.10 -4.15 54.72
CA GLY A 805 5.59 -2.79 54.61
C GLY A 805 5.17 -2.15 53.29
N ARG A 806 6.15 -1.80 52.46
CA ARG A 806 5.96 -1.18 51.14
C ARG A 806 6.94 -1.76 50.12
N LEU A 807 6.45 -2.11 48.93
CA LEU A 807 7.28 -2.45 47.76
C LEU A 807 7.19 -1.31 46.74
N VAL A 808 8.33 -0.86 46.23
CA VAL A 808 8.43 0.11 45.12
C VAL A 808 9.30 -0.51 44.04
N ALA A 809 8.68 -1.16 43.07
CA ALA A 809 9.31 -1.75 41.90
C ALA A 809 8.81 -1.01 40.66
N GLU A 810 9.52 0.01 40.22
CA GLU A 810 9.11 0.88 39.11
C GLU A 810 10.17 0.78 38.01
N GLY A 811 9.97 -0.15 37.08
CA GLY A 811 10.76 -0.29 35.86
C GLY A 811 10.45 0.80 34.83
N ASN A 812 10.93 0.61 33.60
CA ASN A 812 10.49 1.40 32.45
C ASN A 812 10.42 0.52 31.20
N GLU A 813 9.79 1.04 30.14
CA GLU A 813 9.57 0.34 28.87
C GLU A 813 10.83 -0.31 28.24
N LYS A 814 12.03 0.23 28.49
CA LYS A 814 13.30 -0.33 27.97
C LYS A 814 14.01 -1.24 28.96
N MET A 815 13.69 -1.12 30.24
CA MET A 815 14.33 -1.83 31.34
C MET A 815 13.26 -2.22 32.35
N PRO A 816 12.38 -3.19 32.01
CA PRO A 816 11.41 -3.71 32.95
C PRO A 816 12.12 -4.44 34.10
N ILE A 817 11.46 -4.53 35.25
CA ILE A 817 11.93 -5.38 36.35
C ILE A 817 11.35 -6.77 36.12
N ALA A 818 12.20 -7.79 36.14
CA ALA A 818 11.76 -9.18 35.95
C ALA A 818 11.72 -9.93 37.29
N PHE A 819 10.60 -10.55 37.62
CA PHE A 819 10.48 -11.54 38.71
C PHE A 819 10.25 -12.91 38.07
N THR A 820 11.21 -13.82 38.15
CA THR A 820 11.17 -15.13 37.46
C THR A 820 11.84 -16.21 38.29
N ASN A 821 11.80 -17.45 37.82
CA ASN A 821 12.46 -18.58 38.45
C ASN A 821 13.98 -18.50 38.33
N GLU A 822 14.71 -19.16 39.24
CA GLU A 822 16.16 -19.29 39.12
C GLU A 822 16.55 -20.08 37.85
N PRO A 823 17.56 -19.63 37.08
CA PRO A 823 17.92 -20.31 35.84
C PRO A 823 18.17 -21.81 35.99
N GLY A 824 17.51 -22.62 35.14
CA GLY A 824 17.63 -24.08 35.14
C GLY A 824 16.78 -24.81 36.18
N SER A 825 15.82 -24.14 36.82
CA SER A 825 14.77 -24.79 37.61
C SER A 825 13.61 -25.29 36.74
N ASP A 826 13.08 -26.48 37.05
CA ASP A 826 11.93 -27.06 36.34
C ASP A 826 10.56 -26.71 36.98
N GLY A 827 10.54 -25.87 38.04
CA GLY A 827 9.33 -25.58 38.84
C GLY A 827 9.18 -24.08 39.16
N GLY A 828 7.94 -23.65 39.39
CA GLY A 828 7.57 -22.25 39.62
C GLY A 828 7.76 -21.76 41.06
N TRP A 829 7.48 -20.48 41.30
CA TRP A 829 7.51 -19.84 42.62
C TRP A 829 6.09 -19.41 43.05
N ASP A 830 5.92 -19.09 44.33
CA ASP A 830 4.60 -19.02 44.97
C ASP A 830 3.86 -17.69 44.77
N GLY A 831 4.54 -16.65 44.28
CA GLY A 831 3.97 -15.31 44.03
C GLY A 831 4.31 -14.22 45.07
N ILE A 832 3.65 -13.06 44.94
CA ILE A 832 3.82 -11.88 45.81
C ILE A 832 2.54 -11.63 46.62
N TYR A 833 2.67 -11.54 47.95
CA TYR A 833 1.54 -11.43 48.88
C TYR A 833 1.57 -10.10 49.60
N PHE A 834 0.58 -9.25 49.37
CA PHE A 834 0.38 -7.99 50.10
C PHE A 834 -0.61 -8.20 51.25
N GLU A 835 -0.13 -8.02 52.48
CA GLU A 835 -0.90 -8.28 53.71
C GLU A 835 -0.99 -7.02 54.59
N SER A 836 -2.19 -6.45 54.69
CA SER A 836 -2.52 -5.29 55.54
C SER A 836 -1.54 -4.10 55.38
N THR A 837 -1.17 -3.75 54.14
CA THR A 837 -0.24 -2.63 53.89
C THR A 837 -0.88 -1.29 54.28
N LYS A 838 -0.06 -0.39 54.84
CA LYS A 838 -0.52 0.97 55.24
C LYS A 838 -0.22 2.04 54.22
N GLU A 839 0.72 1.77 53.35
CA GLU A 839 1.17 2.64 52.27
C GLU A 839 1.00 1.90 50.95
N GLU A 840 0.81 2.66 49.88
CA GLU A 840 0.69 2.12 48.54
C GLU A 840 2.01 1.47 48.11
N SER A 841 1.94 0.20 47.76
CA SER A 841 3.00 -0.48 47.02
C SER A 841 2.79 -0.29 45.52
N ARG A 842 3.87 -0.12 44.76
CA ARG A 842 3.84 0.18 43.33
C ARG A 842 4.66 -0.85 42.56
N MET A 843 4.07 -1.39 41.51
CA MET A 843 4.69 -2.29 40.55
C MET A 843 4.39 -1.75 39.16
N SER A 844 5.41 -1.23 38.47
CA SER A 844 5.27 -0.65 37.13
C SER A 844 6.32 -1.20 36.17
N HIS A 845 5.95 -1.53 34.93
CA HIS A 845 6.81 -2.17 33.93
C HIS A 845 7.50 -3.43 34.48
N ILE A 846 6.67 -4.43 34.79
CA ILE A 846 7.10 -5.68 35.42
C ILE A 846 6.84 -6.84 34.47
N LEU A 847 7.82 -7.73 34.35
CA LEU A 847 7.65 -9.05 33.78
C LEU A 847 7.65 -10.08 34.93
N GLN A 848 6.54 -10.79 35.12
CA GLN A 848 6.40 -11.77 36.19
C GLN A 848 6.19 -13.17 35.60
N ASP A 849 7.15 -14.07 35.79
CA ASP A 849 7.17 -15.37 35.12
C ASP A 849 7.11 -16.54 36.12
N GLY A 850 6.20 -17.49 35.87
CA GLY A 850 6.03 -18.74 36.62
C GLY A 850 5.68 -18.57 38.10
N ALA A 851 4.81 -17.60 38.43
CA ALA A 851 4.65 -17.08 39.78
C ALA A 851 3.44 -17.59 40.57
N ASP A 852 2.83 -18.72 40.20
CA ASP A 852 1.54 -19.21 40.74
C ASP A 852 1.59 -20.61 41.35
N SER A 853 2.78 -21.08 41.75
CA SER A 853 2.90 -22.39 42.43
C SER A 853 2.14 -22.43 43.76
N GLY A 854 1.89 -21.26 44.35
CA GLY A 854 1.08 -21.03 45.55
C GLY A 854 -0.42 -20.82 45.30
N ASP A 855 -0.91 -21.18 44.11
CA ASP A 855 -2.29 -21.08 43.60
C ASP A 855 -2.72 -19.71 43.06
N GLN A 856 -2.01 -18.63 43.41
CA GLN A 856 -2.19 -17.32 42.80
C GLN A 856 -0.87 -16.57 42.62
N SER A 857 -0.79 -15.71 41.60
CA SER A 857 0.42 -14.93 41.29
C SER A 857 0.62 -13.72 42.22
N ILE A 858 -0.43 -12.94 42.43
CA ILE A 858 -0.44 -11.82 43.37
C ILE A 858 -1.66 -11.91 44.28
N SER A 859 -1.44 -11.90 45.59
CA SER A 859 -2.51 -11.86 46.59
C SER A 859 -2.55 -10.49 47.27
N ILE A 860 -3.75 -9.90 47.37
CA ILE A 860 -3.94 -8.56 47.95
C ILE A 860 -5.05 -8.62 48.99
N SER A 861 -4.67 -8.53 50.26
CA SER A 861 -5.60 -8.53 51.39
C SER A 861 -5.44 -7.28 52.24
N GLU A 862 -6.53 -6.51 52.39
CA GLU A 862 -6.59 -5.26 53.17
C GLU A 862 -5.43 -4.29 52.84
N SER A 863 -5.04 -4.23 51.57
CA SER A 863 -3.79 -3.60 51.13
C SER A 863 -4.00 -2.62 49.98
N ARG A 864 -3.10 -1.64 49.88
CA ARG A 864 -3.07 -0.65 48.81
C ARG A 864 -1.96 -0.94 47.80
N VAL A 865 -2.34 -1.19 46.55
CA VAL A 865 -1.43 -1.60 45.47
C VAL A 865 -1.76 -0.87 44.17
N HIS A 866 -0.72 -0.50 43.42
CA HIS A 866 -0.85 0.04 42.06
C HIS A 866 -0.02 -0.82 41.12
N LEU A 867 -0.70 -1.44 40.14
CA LEU A 867 -0.09 -2.24 39.08
C LEU A 867 -0.22 -1.47 37.76
N GLU A 868 0.89 -1.26 37.07
CA GLU A 868 0.89 -0.59 35.76
C GLU A 868 1.87 -1.28 34.78
N TYR A 869 1.46 -1.61 33.55
CA TYR A 869 2.34 -2.32 32.60
C TYR A 869 2.96 -3.60 33.20
N VAL A 870 2.14 -4.43 33.85
CA VAL A 870 2.56 -5.75 34.35
C VAL A 870 2.14 -6.82 33.34
N GLU A 871 3.08 -7.69 32.99
CA GLU A 871 2.90 -8.83 32.10
C GLU A 871 3.22 -10.12 32.87
N TRP A 872 2.43 -11.18 32.66
CA TRP A 872 2.72 -12.49 33.21
C TRP A 872 3.07 -13.51 32.12
N ALA A 873 4.15 -14.25 32.34
CA ALA A 873 4.55 -15.39 31.52
C ALA A 873 4.53 -16.67 32.35
N GLY A 874 4.33 -17.83 31.71
CA GLY A 874 4.39 -19.13 32.39
C GLY A 874 3.48 -19.29 33.61
N THR A 875 2.44 -18.46 33.73
CA THR A 875 1.49 -18.36 34.85
C THR A 875 0.11 -18.64 34.28
N ASP A 876 -0.56 -19.69 34.72
CA ASP A 876 -1.80 -20.22 34.12
C ASP A 876 -2.94 -20.45 35.12
N LYS A 877 -2.70 -20.16 36.41
CA LYS A 877 -3.69 -20.12 37.49
C LYS A 877 -4.21 -18.69 37.74
N THR A 878 -4.90 -18.48 38.85
CA THR A 878 -5.38 -17.16 39.28
C THR A 878 -4.25 -16.14 39.34
N ILE A 879 -4.42 -15.01 38.65
CA ILE A 879 -3.41 -13.95 38.59
C ILE A 879 -3.53 -13.04 39.80
N LEU A 880 -4.75 -12.54 40.07
CA LEU A 880 -5.03 -11.68 41.22
C LEU A 880 -6.07 -12.33 42.15
N GLU A 881 -5.71 -12.53 43.41
CA GLU A 881 -6.62 -12.91 44.49
C GLU A 881 -6.86 -11.71 45.40
N LEU A 882 -8.10 -11.24 45.48
CA LEU A 882 -8.45 -9.96 46.13
C LEU A 882 -9.37 -10.15 47.34
N SER A 883 -9.01 -9.51 48.47
CA SER A 883 -9.88 -9.42 49.65
C SER A 883 -9.82 -8.03 50.27
N ASN A 884 -10.94 -7.29 50.19
CA ASN A 884 -11.03 -5.88 50.60
C ASN A 884 -9.89 -5.00 50.02
N PRO A 885 -9.74 -4.94 48.68
CA PRO A 885 -8.59 -4.30 48.05
C PRO A 885 -8.71 -2.76 47.97
N GLN A 886 -7.54 -2.12 47.84
CA GLN A 886 -7.38 -0.76 47.31
C GLN A 886 -6.41 -0.85 46.12
N ILE A 887 -6.93 -1.18 44.94
CA ILE A 887 -6.11 -1.52 43.78
C ILE A 887 -6.49 -0.75 42.51
N ASP A 888 -5.45 -0.21 41.86
CA ASP A 888 -5.49 0.23 40.47
C ASP A 888 -4.66 -0.76 39.64
N VAL A 889 -5.25 -1.27 38.56
CA VAL A 889 -4.62 -2.15 37.58
C VAL A 889 -4.75 -1.50 36.22
N VAL A 890 -3.62 -1.04 35.68
CA VAL A 890 -3.61 -0.12 34.53
C VAL A 890 -2.67 -0.64 33.44
N ARG A 891 -3.15 -0.86 32.22
CA ARG A 891 -2.32 -1.28 31.08
C ARG A 891 -1.51 -2.55 31.31
N CYS A 892 -2.05 -3.48 32.09
CA CYS A 892 -1.48 -4.81 32.29
C CYS A 892 -1.97 -5.79 31.19
N ASP A 893 -1.17 -6.81 30.90
CA ASP A 893 -1.51 -7.89 29.97
C ASP A 893 -1.64 -9.21 30.75
N PHE A 894 -2.88 -9.67 30.90
CA PHE A 894 -3.25 -10.85 31.67
C PHE A 894 -3.24 -12.11 30.80
N PRO A 895 -2.48 -13.15 31.16
CA PRO A 895 -2.35 -14.36 30.37
C PRO A 895 -3.62 -15.22 30.40
N SER A 896 -3.68 -16.20 29.51
CA SER A 896 -4.74 -17.21 29.46
C SER A 896 -4.75 -18.08 30.71
N THR A 897 -5.94 -18.35 31.26
CA THR A 897 -6.13 -19.33 32.34
C THR A 897 -7.06 -20.47 31.92
N SER A 898 -6.98 -21.60 32.63
CA SER A 898 -7.93 -22.70 32.42
C SER A 898 -8.48 -23.31 33.70
N GLY A 899 -9.80 -23.31 33.84
CA GLY A 899 -10.52 -23.86 35.01
C GLY A 899 -10.34 -23.07 36.30
N GLN A 900 -9.79 -21.85 36.22
CA GLN A 900 -9.60 -20.91 37.32
C GLN A 900 -9.74 -19.47 36.81
N GLU A 901 -10.32 -18.62 37.65
CA GLU A 901 -10.55 -17.22 37.32
C GLU A 901 -9.24 -16.45 37.21
N VAL A 902 -9.12 -15.55 36.22
CA VAL A 902 -7.94 -14.68 36.07
C VAL A 902 -7.84 -13.73 37.26
N ILE A 903 -8.97 -13.13 37.63
CA ILE A 903 -9.12 -12.34 38.84
C ILE A 903 -10.28 -12.91 39.64
N HIS A 904 -10.00 -13.33 40.87
CA HIS A 904 -11.01 -13.72 41.84
C HIS A 904 -10.97 -12.75 43.02
N GLY A 905 -12.15 -12.33 43.51
CA GLY A 905 -12.16 -11.41 44.63
C GLY A 905 -13.47 -11.18 45.35
N GLN A 906 -13.36 -10.60 46.53
CA GLN A 906 -14.51 -10.22 47.33
C GLN A 906 -14.27 -9.00 48.23
N GLY A 907 -15.36 -8.29 48.50
CA GLY A 907 -15.45 -7.23 49.50
C GLY A 907 -14.87 -5.91 49.01
N LEU A 908 -15.69 -4.86 49.07
CA LEU A 908 -15.29 -3.47 48.78
C LEU A 908 -15.91 -2.55 49.84
N GLU A 909 -15.26 -2.44 50.99
CA GLU A 909 -15.72 -1.62 52.13
C GLU A 909 -15.47 -0.11 51.93
N ASP A 910 -16.02 0.74 52.82
CA ASP A 910 -15.84 2.20 52.79
C ASP A 910 -14.36 2.61 52.68
N GLY A 911 -14.00 3.24 51.54
CA GLY A 911 -12.63 3.67 51.23
C GLY A 911 -11.80 2.65 50.45
N GLY A 912 -12.33 1.47 50.14
CA GLY A 912 -11.81 0.54 49.14
C GLY A 912 -12.03 1.04 47.72
N TYR A 913 -11.26 0.51 46.77
CA TYR A 913 -11.47 0.72 45.33
C TYR A 913 -10.85 -0.42 44.53
N PHE A 914 -11.48 -0.75 43.40
CA PHE A 914 -10.99 -1.70 42.43
C PHE A 914 -11.20 -1.12 41.03
N ASN A 915 -10.09 -0.68 40.42
CA ASN A 915 -10.11 -0.05 39.10
C ASN A 915 -9.27 -0.86 38.11
N LEU A 916 -9.87 -1.21 36.98
CA LEU A 916 -9.25 -1.87 35.84
C LEU A 916 -9.30 -0.91 34.66
N LYS A 917 -8.14 -0.50 34.16
CA LYS A 917 -8.03 0.49 33.07
C LYS A 917 -7.08 0.04 31.98
N GLU A 918 -7.53 0.07 30.73
CA GLU A 918 -6.66 -0.13 29.57
C GLU A 918 -5.89 -1.47 29.57
N ASN A 919 -6.38 -2.50 30.26
CA ASN A 919 -5.75 -3.82 30.34
C ASN A 919 -6.16 -4.72 29.17
N ILE A 920 -5.36 -5.73 28.89
CA ILE A 920 -5.66 -6.80 27.94
C ILE A 920 -5.83 -8.10 28.70
N PHE A 921 -6.86 -8.87 28.38
CA PHE A 921 -7.11 -10.21 28.91
C PHE A 921 -7.09 -11.20 27.75
N GLN A 922 -6.14 -12.14 27.79
CA GLN A 922 -6.02 -13.23 26.83
C GLN A 922 -7.15 -14.27 27.00
N ALA A 923 -7.22 -15.25 26.10
CA ALA A 923 -8.31 -16.23 26.07
C ALA A 923 -8.36 -17.14 27.31
N SER A 924 -9.50 -17.24 28.00
CA SER A 924 -9.68 -18.14 29.16
C SER A 924 -10.72 -19.24 28.88
N SER A 925 -10.50 -20.45 29.43
CA SER A 925 -11.29 -21.66 29.10
C SER A 925 -11.60 -22.59 30.27
N GLY A 926 -12.62 -23.44 30.18
CA GLY A 926 -12.88 -24.50 31.17
C GLY A 926 -13.93 -24.16 32.22
N TYR A 927 -14.96 -23.40 31.83
CA TYR A 927 -16.07 -22.98 32.69
C TYR A 927 -15.60 -22.20 33.92
N ASN A 928 -14.99 -21.05 33.66
CA ASN A 928 -14.60 -20.07 34.66
C ASN A 928 -14.67 -18.67 34.06
N ASP A 929 -14.91 -17.69 34.91
CA ASP A 929 -14.94 -16.30 34.50
C ASP A 929 -13.54 -15.75 34.29
N ILE A 930 -13.41 -14.66 33.53
CA ILE A 930 -12.17 -13.87 33.57
C ILE A 930 -12.10 -13.14 34.91
N ILE A 931 -13.18 -12.45 35.28
CA ILE A 931 -13.30 -11.73 36.54
C ILE A 931 -14.53 -12.21 37.28
N ASN A 932 -14.32 -12.84 38.44
CA ASN A 932 -15.38 -13.15 39.39
C ASN A 932 -15.20 -12.29 40.64
N PHE A 933 -16.16 -11.40 40.90
CA PHE A 933 -16.09 -10.50 42.06
C PHE A 933 -17.44 -10.32 42.74
N SER A 934 -17.41 -10.33 44.08
CA SER A 934 -18.60 -10.09 44.91
C SER A 934 -18.39 -8.97 45.95
N GLY A 935 -19.43 -8.15 46.16
CA GLY A 935 -19.46 -7.10 47.19
C GLY A 935 -18.88 -5.75 46.78
N GLY A 936 -19.76 -4.78 46.56
CA GLY A 936 -19.47 -3.36 46.32
C GLY A 936 -20.71 -2.70 45.73
N ARG A 937 -21.36 -1.79 46.44
CA ARG A 937 -22.67 -1.22 46.01
C ARG A 937 -22.79 0.25 46.34
N ARG A 938 -23.49 1.01 45.50
CA ARG A 938 -23.83 2.41 45.77
C ARG A 938 -24.73 2.50 47.02
N PRO A 939 -24.57 3.54 47.87
CA PRO A 939 -23.69 4.70 47.71
C PRO A 939 -22.22 4.47 48.15
N GLY A 940 -21.83 3.23 48.47
CA GLY A 940 -20.45 2.83 48.72
C GLY A 940 -19.63 2.70 47.42
N PRO A 941 -18.36 2.24 47.52
CA PRO A 941 -17.51 2.06 46.36
C PRO A 941 -18.04 0.99 45.40
N ILE A 942 -17.69 1.14 44.14
CA ILE A 942 -18.06 0.27 43.01
C ILE A 942 -16.80 -0.10 42.23
N ILE A 943 -16.90 -1.10 41.36
CA ILE A 943 -15.81 -1.46 40.45
C ILE A 943 -15.85 -0.56 39.21
N TYR A 944 -14.68 -0.15 38.73
CA TYR A 944 -14.52 0.53 37.45
C TYR A 944 -13.75 -0.37 36.48
N VAL A 945 -14.35 -0.69 35.34
CA VAL A 945 -13.75 -1.48 34.24
C VAL A 945 -13.78 -0.61 33.00
N VAL A 946 -12.66 0.04 32.68
CA VAL A 946 -12.59 1.12 31.68
C VAL A 946 -11.54 0.84 30.60
N ASP A 947 -11.94 0.92 29.33
CA ASP A 947 -11.08 0.83 28.15
C ASP A 947 -10.23 -0.46 28.06
N ASN A 948 -10.67 -1.58 28.65
CA ASN A 948 -9.98 -2.88 28.62
C ASN A 948 -10.37 -3.70 27.37
N VAL A 949 -9.55 -4.68 27.00
CA VAL A 949 -9.80 -5.62 25.90
C VAL A 949 -9.86 -7.05 26.45
N PHE A 950 -10.95 -7.76 26.17
CA PHE A 950 -11.15 -9.17 26.50
C PHE A 950 -11.19 -9.97 25.19
N LEU A 951 -10.19 -10.82 24.96
CA LEU A 951 -10.00 -11.47 23.67
C LEU A 951 -10.84 -12.74 23.47
N SER A 952 -11.15 -13.48 24.53
CA SER A 952 -12.01 -14.67 24.49
C SER A 952 -12.36 -15.15 25.91
N SER A 953 -13.57 -15.68 26.10
CA SER A 953 -13.98 -16.38 27.33
C SER A 953 -14.95 -17.52 27.03
N THR A 954 -14.81 -18.62 27.76
CA THR A 954 -15.75 -19.76 27.69
C THR A 954 -16.90 -19.71 28.69
N ASP A 955 -16.89 -18.74 29.62
CA ASP A 955 -17.98 -18.47 30.55
C ASP A 955 -18.28 -16.97 30.53
N ASP A 956 -18.28 -16.27 31.66
CA ASP A 956 -18.48 -14.83 31.66
C ASP A 956 -17.12 -14.09 31.62
N CYS A 957 -17.02 -12.96 30.91
CA CYS A 957 -15.83 -12.11 31.09
C CYS A 957 -15.91 -11.42 32.46
N LEU A 958 -17.08 -10.86 32.79
CA LEU A 958 -17.35 -10.27 34.09
C LEU A 958 -18.52 -11.00 34.75
N ASP A 959 -18.28 -11.74 35.84
CA ASP A 959 -19.31 -12.25 36.74
C ASP A 959 -19.40 -11.36 37.98
N LEU A 960 -20.48 -10.57 38.04
CA LEU A 960 -20.71 -9.55 39.05
C LEU A 960 -21.89 -9.94 39.95
N ASP A 961 -21.58 -10.65 41.03
CA ASP A 961 -22.57 -11.10 42.01
C ASP A 961 -22.78 -10.05 43.12
N GLY A 962 -23.90 -9.35 43.03
CA GLY A 962 -24.30 -8.35 44.01
C GLY A 962 -23.35 -7.15 44.04
N VAL A 963 -22.86 -6.76 42.86
CA VAL A 963 -21.87 -5.71 42.64
C VAL A 963 -22.39 -4.67 41.67
N ASP A 964 -22.30 -3.42 42.09
CA ASP A 964 -22.44 -2.28 41.22
C ASP A 964 -21.13 -2.02 40.47
N ALA A 965 -21.21 -1.71 39.17
CA ALA A 965 -20.03 -1.41 38.37
C ALA A 965 -20.25 -0.28 37.34
N HIS A 966 -19.14 0.35 36.95
CA HIS A 966 -19.04 1.25 35.80
C HIS A 966 -18.11 0.61 34.76
N ILE A 967 -18.69 0.23 33.62
CA ILE A 967 -18.06 -0.56 32.56
C ILE A 967 -18.08 0.29 31.30
N GLU A 968 -16.96 0.92 30.96
CA GLU A 968 -16.90 1.90 29.87
C GLU A 968 -15.79 1.62 28.87
N GLY A 969 -16.06 1.71 27.56
CA GLY A 969 -15.00 1.73 26.54
C GLY A 969 -14.31 0.38 26.29
N ASN A 970 -14.77 -0.70 26.90
CA ASN A 970 -14.14 -2.01 26.79
C ASN A 970 -14.53 -2.72 25.50
N HIS A 971 -13.65 -3.59 25.01
CA HIS A 971 -13.90 -4.44 23.85
C HIS A 971 -13.97 -5.91 24.29
N PHE A 972 -15.04 -6.61 23.92
CA PHE A 972 -15.27 -8.01 24.23
C PHE A 972 -15.38 -8.80 22.92
N PHE A 973 -14.55 -9.82 22.78
CA PHE A 973 -14.43 -10.67 21.59
C PHE A 973 -14.56 -12.15 21.95
N ASP A 974 -15.12 -12.96 21.05
CA ASP A 974 -15.12 -14.44 21.09
C ASP A 974 -15.56 -15.00 22.45
N VAL A 975 -16.78 -14.65 22.89
CA VAL A 975 -17.34 -15.09 24.17
C VAL A 975 -18.39 -16.17 23.94
N HIS A 976 -17.98 -17.43 24.05
CA HIS A 976 -18.82 -18.59 23.72
C HIS A 976 -18.61 -19.75 24.67
N LYS A 977 -19.70 -20.40 25.07
CA LYS A 977 -19.59 -21.62 25.89
C LYS A 977 -18.80 -22.72 25.17
N ASP A 978 -17.90 -23.37 25.91
CA ASP A 978 -17.06 -24.48 25.41
C ASP A 978 -17.76 -25.84 25.46
N ASP A 979 -18.79 -26.00 26.30
CA ASP A 979 -19.64 -27.18 26.37
C ASP A 979 -21.07 -26.90 25.84
N PRO A 980 -21.47 -27.46 24.69
CA PRO A 980 -22.81 -27.26 24.14
C PRO A 980 -23.93 -27.85 25.02
N ASP A 981 -23.63 -28.83 25.87
CA ASP A 981 -24.58 -29.45 26.80
C ASP A 981 -24.73 -28.64 28.11
N ARG A 982 -23.88 -27.62 28.35
CA ARG A 982 -24.00 -26.71 29.50
C ARG A 982 -25.31 -25.91 29.41
N LEU A 983 -26.00 -25.82 30.56
CA LEU A 983 -27.29 -25.13 30.68
C LEU A 983 -27.13 -23.61 30.87
N SER A 984 -26.02 -23.17 31.46
CA SER A 984 -25.65 -21.75 31.51
C SER A 984 -25.04 -21.29 30.19
N SER A 985 -25.19 -20.00 29.91
CA SER A 985 -24.59 -19.31 28.76
C SER A 985 -23.18 -18.82 29.08
N ALA A 986 -22.48 -18.29 28.07
CA ALA A 986 -21.34 -17.40 28.22
C ALA A 986 -21.80 -15.97 27.96
N SER A 987 -21.26 -14.98 28.66
CA SER A 987 -21.67 -13.58 28.52
C SER A 987 -20.48 -12.65 28.67
N ALA A 988 -20.42 -11.58 27.88
CA ALA A 988 -19.41 -10.54 28.11
C ALA A 988 -19.57 -9.92 29.51
N ILE A 989 -20.82 -9.74 29.97
CA ILE A 989 -21.13 -9.21 31.29
C ILE A 989 -22.30 -10.00 31.88
N ALA A 990 -22.14 -10.58 33.07
CA ALA A 990 -23.19 -11.19 33.86
C ALA A 990 -23.38 -10.43 35.17
N ALA A 991 -24.63 -10.16 35.52
CA ALA A 991 -25.02 -9.46 36.73
C ALA A 991 -26.07 -10.27 37.49
N ASP A 992 -25.89 -10.35 38.81
CA ASP A 992 -26.80 -11.08 39.69
C ASP A 992 -27.09 -10.32 41.01
N ASN A 993 -28.14 -10.71 41.71
CA ASN A 993 -28.50 -10.30 43.07
C ASN A 993 -28.64 -8.77 43.28
N ASP A 994 -29.56 -8.13 42.57
CA ASP A 994 -29.85 -6.68 42.64
C ASP A 994 -28.62 -5.80 42.30
N SER A 995 -27.85 -6.17 41.28
CA SER A 995 -26.68 -5.39 40.81
C SER A 995 -27.11 -4.22 39.91
N HIS A 996 -26.47 -3.05 40.07
CA HIS A 996 -26.70 -1.87 39.22
C HIS A 996 -25.50 -1.57 38.32
N LEU A 997 -25.65 -1.83 37.02
CA LEU A 997 -24.57 -1.67 36.04
C LEU A 997 -24.70 -0.40 35.20
N THR A 998 -23.57 0.27 34.97
CA THR A 998 -23.43 1.37 34.02
C THR A 998 -22.52 0.90 32.89
N VAL A 999 -23.07 0.64 31.70
CA VAL A 999 -22.39 0.02 30.56
C VAL A 999 -22.39 0.99 29.38
N VAL A 1000 -21.23 1.56 29.04
CA VAL A 1000 -21.16 2.68 28.09
C VAL A 1000 -20.00 2.56 27.11
N ARG A 1001 -20.19 2.89 25.83
CA ARG A 1001 -19.09 2.94 24.85
C ARG A 1001 -18.31 1.62 24.65
N ASN A 1002 -18.91 0.48 24.99
CA ASN A 1002 -18.26 -0.81 24.82
C ASN A 1002 -18.55 -1.40 23.42
N LEU A 1003 -17.60 -2.16 22.92
CA LEU A 1003 -17.73 -2.97 21.71
C LEU A 1003 -17.88 -4.44 22.11
N PHE A 1004 -18.90 -5.10 21.57
CA PHE A 1004 -19.15 -6.53 21.73
C PHE A 1004 -19.23 -7.15 20.34
N TYR A 1005 -18.37 -8.12 20.05
CA TYR A 1005 -18.33 -8.78 18.75
C TYR A 1005 -18.07 -10.28 18.88
N ASP A 1006 -18.86 -11.09 18.17
CA ASP A 1006 -18.77 -12.56 18.18
C ASP A 1006 -18.91 -13.12 19.60
N ILE A 1007 -20.14 -13.07 20.11
CA ILE A 1007 -20.45 -13.30 21.53
C ILE A 1007 -21.79 -14.02 21.68
N ASP A 1008 -21.98 -14.83 22.72
CA ASP A 1008 -23.28 -15.43 23.02
C ASP A 1008 -24.27 -14.34 23.50
N HIS A 1009 -23.86 -13.55 24.50
CA HIS A 1009 -24.60 -12.42 25.07
C HIS A 1009 -23.69 -11.23 25.42
N ALA A 1010 -24.13 -10.00 25.15
CA ALA A 1010 -23.38 -8.80 25.56
C ALA A 1010 -23.61 -8.52 27.04
N ILE A 1011 -24.83 -8.77 27.52
CA ILE A 1011 -25.18 -8.67 28.93
C ILE A 1011 -26.24 -9.71 29.32
N LEU A 1012 -26.05 -10.34 30.48
CA LEU A 1012 -26.98 -11.21 31.18
C LEU A 1012 -27.38 -10.55 32.52
N LEU A 1013 -28.66 -10.24 32.70
CA LEU A 1013 -29.21 -9.61 33.91
C LEU A 1013 -30.09 -10.60 34.67
N LYS A 1014 -29.69 -11.03 35.87
CA LYS A 1014 -30.42 -11.98 36.72
C LYS A 1014 -30.87 -11.35 38.04
N ASN A 1015 -31.89 -11.93 38.65
CA ASN A 1015 -32.38 -11.65 40.01
C ASN A 1015 -32.51 -10.16 40.31
N ALA A 1016 -33.40 -9.48 39.58
CA ALA A 1016 -33.71 -8.06 39.73
C ALA A 1016 -32.53 -7.10 39.51
N SER A 1017 -31.45 -7.55 38.88
CA SER A 1017 -30.37 -6.67 38.42
C SER A 1017 -30.84 -5.76 37.29
N ASP A 1018 -30.18 -4.61 37.15
CA ASP A 1018 -30.55 -3.58 36.18
C ASP A 1018 -29.32 -2.92 35.53
N ALA A 1019 -29.54 -2.26 34.38
CA ALA A 1019 -28.46 -1.60 33.66
C ALA A 1019 -28.86 -0.29 32.93
N VAL A 1020 -27.89 0.62 32.86
CA VAL A 1020 -27.83 1.69 31.86
C VAL A 1020 -26.88 1.24 30.75
N PHE A 1021 -27.34 1.20 29.50
CA PHE A 1021 -26.60 0.67 28.36
C PHE A 1021 -26.56 1.72 27.24
N GLU A 1022 -25.53 2.57 27.23
CA GLU A 1022 -25.47 3.75 26.38
C GLU A 1022 -24.29 3.74 25.40
N ASN A 1023 -24.53 4.10 24.14
CA ASN A 1023 -23.48 4.23 23.14
C ASN A 1023 -22.61 2.96 22.97
N ASN A 1024 -23.15 1.76 23.12
CA ASN A 1024 -22.41 0.52 22.84
C ASN A 1024 -22.66 0.06 21.40
N THR A 1025 -21.76 -0.77 20.88
CA THR A 1025 -21.93 -1.47 19.60
C THR A 1025 -21.91 -2.97 19.86
N VAL A 1026 -22.98 -3.67 19.49
CA VAL A 1026 -23.12 -5.13 19.60
C VAL A 1026 -23.32 -5.72 18.21
N VAL A 1027 -22.36 -6.54 17.78
CA VAL A 1027 -22.34 -7.17 16.47
C VAL A 1027 -22.18 -8.68 16.62
N ASP A 1028 -22.94 -9.45 15.85
CA ASP A 1028 -22.84 -10.91 15.80
C ASP A 1028 -23.04 -11.60 17.18
N ALA A 1029 -24.03 -11.14 17.94
CA ALA A 1029 -24.48 -11.85 19.13
C ALA A 1029 -25.22 -13.13 18.71
N VAL A 1030 -24.63 -14.30 18.96
CA VAL A 1030 -25.08 -15.59 18.43
C VAL A 1030 -26.41 -16.05 19.04
N VAL A 1031 -26.60 -15.83 20.35
CA VAL A 1031 -27.84 -16.21 21.05
C VAL A 1031 -28.77 -15.03 21.17
N ALA A 1032 -28.38 -13.97 21.89
CA ALA A 1032 -29.13 -12.72 22.00
C ALA A 1032 -28.21 -11.60 22.47
N ALA A 1033 -28.40 -10.36 22.01
CA ALA A 1033 -27.60 -9.25 22.49
C ALA A 1033 -27.77 -9.03 24.02
N ILE A 1034 -29.01 -9.05 24.52
CA ILE A 1034 -29.35 -8.84 25.93
C ILE A 1034 -30.20 -10.02 26.42
N SER A 1035 -29.77 -10.68 27.50
CA SER A 1035 -30.53 -11.74 28.17
C SER A 1035 -30.98 -11.30 29.56
N PHE A 1036 -32.22 -11.63 29.93
CA PHE A 1036 -32.80 -11.28 31.24
C PHE A 1036 -32.90 -12.46 32.21
N ASP A 1037 -32.54 -13.66 31.77
CA ASP A 1037 -32.42 -14.85 32.62
C ASP A 1037 -31.65 -15.93 31.85
N GLU A 1038 -31.31 -17.04 32.52
CA GLU A 1038 -30.64 -18.17 31.87
C GLU A 1038 -31.63 -19.15 31.20
N PRO A 1039 -31.41 -19.49 29.91
CA PRO A 1039 -32.27 -20.33 29.08
C PRO A 1039 -32.82 -21.63 29.67
N LEU A 1040 -31.96 -22.33 30.43
CA LEU A 1040 -32.12 -23.75 30.70
C LEU A 1040 -31.92 -24.11 32.18
N VAL A 1041 -31.66 -23.13 33.05
CA VAL A 1041 -31.51 -23.34 34.49
C VAL A 1041 -32.88 -23.40 35.19
N GLY A 1042 -33.83 -22.56 34.77
CA GLY A 1042 -35.24 -22.56 35.19
C GLY A 1042 -35.45 -22.19 36.66
N GLU A 1043 -36.41 -21.30 36.96
CA GLU A 1043 -36.72 -20.74 38.30
C GLU A 1043 -35.96 -19.44 38.69
N GLY A 1044 -35.41 -18.69 37.72
CA GLY A 1044 -34.79 -17.38 37.94
C GLY A 1044 -35.79 -16.22 37.94
N VAL A 1045 -35.55 -15.21 38.78
CA VAL A 1045 -36.23 -13.91 38.66
C VAL A 1045 -35.50 -13.13 37.56
N PRO A 1046 -36.20 -12.65 36.51
CA PRO A 1046 -35.51 -11.93 35.45
C PRO A 1046 -34.94 -10.59 35.95
N GLY A 1047 -34.04 -9.97 35.18
CA GLY A 1047 -33.59 -8.60 35.46
C GLY A 1047 -34.74 -7.60 35.57
N ASP A 1048 -34.59 -6.53 36.35
CA ASP A 1048 -35.69 -5.57 36.64
C ASP A 1048 -35.83 -4.51 35.54
N PHE A 1049 -34.72 -3.91 35.11
CA PHE A 1049 -34.74 -2.75 34.20
C PHE A 1049 -33.51 -2.65 33.31
N ILE A 1050 -33.71 -2.18 32.07
CA ILE A 1050 -32.60 -1.68 31.24
C ILE A 1050 -32.99 -0.45 30.43
N SER A 1051 -32.11 0.57 30.42
CA SER A 1051 -32.19 1.72 29.51
C SER A 1051 -31.15 1.58 28.41
N ILE A 1052 -31.58 1.41 27.15
CA ILE A 1052 -30.70 1.31 25.99
C ILE A 1052 -30.77 2.60 25.14
N LYS A 1053 -29.70 3.40 25.10
CA LYS A 1053 -29.69 4.65 24.31
C LYS A 1053 -28.44 4.85 23.46
N GLY A 1054 -28.61 5.32 22.22
CA GLY A 1054 -27.45 5.65 21.37
C GLY A 1054 -26.65 4.45 20.86
N ASN A 1055 -27.16 3.21 20.98
CA ASN A 1055 -26.41 1.99 20.64
C ASN A 1055 -26.55 1.60 19.16
N ILE A 1056 -25.64 0.74 18.69
CA ILE A 1056 -25.74 0.00 17.43
C ILE A 1056 -25.91 -1.48 17.74
N PHE A 1057 -26.98 -2.10 17.24
CA PHE A 1057 -27.19 -3.54 17.24
C PHE A 1057 -27.28 -4.02 15.80
N TYR A 1058 -26.34 -4.86 15.36
CA TYR A 1058 -26.25 -5.29 13.97
C TYR A 1058 -25.88 -6.77 13.83
N ASP A 1059 -26.55 -7.48 12.92
CA ASP A 1059 -26.32 -8.90 12.64
C ASP A 1059 -26.42 -9.86 13.86
N ASN A 1060 -27.18 -9.48 14.88
CA ASN A 1060 -27.41 -10.30 16.07
C ASN A 1060 -28.53 -11.32 15.82
N GLY A 1061 -28.44 -12.52 16.43
CA GLY A 1061 -29.46 -13.56 16.36
C GLY A 1061 -30.84 -13.09 16.84
N THR A 1062 -30.89 -12.39 17.97
CA THR A 1062 -32.05 -11.58 18.43
C THR A 1062 -31.57 -10.47 19.36
N LEU A 1063 -32.40 -9.44 19.58
CA LEU A 1063 -32.07 -8.35 20.50
C LEU A 1063 -32.25 -8.76 21.97
N PHE A 1064 -33.35 -9.46 22.29
CA PHE A 1064 -33.70 -9.85 23.66
C PHE A 1064 -34.00 -11.34 23.78
N ALA A 1065 -33.60 -11.94 24.89
CA ALA A 1065 -34.00 -13.28 25.32
C ALA A 1065 -34.46 -13.30 26.78
N TYR A 1066 -35.40 -14.20 27.09
CA TYR A 1066 -35.96 -14.46 28.43
C TYR A 1066 -36.54 -13.24 29.16
N GLN A 1067 -37.03 -12.26 28.41
CA GLN A 1067 -37.65 -11.04 28.90
C GLN A 1067 -39.07 -11.21 29.47
N PHE A 1068 -39.52 -12.44 29.74
CA PHE A 1068 -40.85 -12.71 30.26
C PHE A 1068 -40.73 -13.66 31.44
N SER A 1069 -41.26 -13.26 32.59
CA SER A 1069 -41.20 -14.11 33.77
C SER A 1069 -42.00 -15.40 33.55
N SER A 1070 -41.45 -16.52 34.01
CA SER A 1070 -42.16 -17.80 34.05
C SER A 1070 -42.92 -18.01 35.37
N GLU A 1071 -42.77 -17.09 36.34
CA GLU A 1071 -43.37 -17.17 37.68
C GLU A 1071 -44.64 -16.31 37.84
N ASP A 1072 -45.67 -16.88 38.47
CA ASP A 1072 -46.94 -16.18 38.74
C ASP A 1072 -46.74 -15.07 39.79
N GLY A 1073 -46.67 -13.81 39.35
CA GLY A 1073 -46.66 -12.62 40.23
C GLY A 1073 -45.45 -11.72 40.12
N GLU A 1074 -44.44 -12.12 39.36
CA GLU A 1074 -43.28 -11.30 39.01
C GLU A 1074 -43.60 -10.39 37.80
N GLU A 1075 -43.02 -9.18 37.78
CA GLU A 1075 -43.18 -8.24 36.67
C GLU A 1075 -42.14 -8.53 35.58
N ASP A 1076 -42.55 -8.36 34.31
CA ASP A 1076 -41.61 -8.46 33.19
C ASP A 1076 -40.61 -7.28 33.25
N PRO A 1077 -39.35 -7.46 32.82
CA PRO A 1077 -38.34 -6.40 32.79
C PRO A 1077 -38.83 -5.15 32.06
N ARG A 1078 -38.58 -3.98 32.64
CA ARG A 1078 -38.88 -2.70 31.98
C ARG A 1078 -37.73 -2.33 31.04
N ILE A 1079 -38.04 -2.17 29.75
CA ILE A 1079 -37.08 -1.82 28.69
C ILE A 1079 -37.39 -0.43 28.15
N GLU A 1080 -36.40 0.45 28.14
CA GLU A 1080 -36.47 1.75 27.46
C GLU A 1080 -35.44 1.80 26.33
N ALA A 1081 -35.86 2.17 25.11
CA ALA A 1081 -34.97 2.18 23.96
C ALA A 1081 -35.09 3.46 23.11
N ASP A 1082 -34.14 4.39 23.22
CA ASP A 1082 -34.14 5.64 22.46
C ASP A 1082 -32.88 5.84 21.62
N MET A 1083 -33.04 6.38 20.41
CA MET A 1083 -31.93 6.81 19.54
C MET A 1083 -30.92 5.70 19.26
N ASN A 1084 -31.39 4.47 19.00
CA ASN A 1084 -30.55 3.33 18.66
C ASN A 1084 -30.67 2.95 17.18
N LEU A 1085 -29.67 2.25 16.65
CA LEU A 1085 -29.77 1.47 15.43
C LEU A 1085 -30.17 0.03 15.80
N LEU A 1086 -31.37 -0.39 15.41
CA LEU A 1086 -32.03 -1.63 15.83
C LEU A 1086 -32.65 -2.38 14.63
N PRO A 1087 -32.97 -3.69 14.78
CA PRO A 1087 -33.87 -4.38 13.87
C PRO A 1087 -35.25 -3.68 13.76
N GLU A 1088 -35.89 -3.79 12.59
CA GLU A 1088 -37.12 -3.04 12.27
C GLU A 1088 -38.27 -3.30 13.26
N GLU A 1089 -38.35 -4.50 13.82
CA GLU A 1089 -39.38 -4.93 14.76
C GLU A 1089 -39.31 -4.24 16.14
N PHE A 1090 -38.16 -3.64 16.50
CA PHE A 1090 -37.93 -3.00 17.80
C PHE A 1090 -37.96 -1.46 17.74
N LEU A 1091 -38.23 -0.87 16.58
CA LEU A 1091 -38.24 0.59 16.41
C LEU A 1091 -39.29 1.30 17.27
N GLU A 1092 -40.40 0.65 17.59
CA GLU A 1092 -41.50 1.22 18.38
C GLU A 1092 -41.23 1.25 19.90
N LEU A 1093 -40.10 0.71 20.38
CA LEU A 1093 -39.74 0.70 21.82
C LEU A 1093 -39.44 2.10 22.40
N GLY A 1094 -39.14 3.08 21.55
CA GLY A 1094 -38.92 4.46 21.98
C GLY A 1094 -38.65 5.41 20.81
N ILE A 1095 -38.11 6.59 21.10
CA ILE A 1095 -38.00 7.68 20.14
C ILE A 1095 -36.65 7.68 19.42
N GLY A 1096 -36.65 8.05 18.14
CA GLY A 1096 -35.41 8.25 17.39
C GLY A 1096 -34.66 6.98 17.00
N ASN A 1097 -35.23 5.80 17.26
CA ASN A 1097 -34.69 4.53 16.77
C ASN A 1097 -34.77 4.47 15.24
N ILE A 1098 -33.73 3.90 14.63
CA ILE A 1098 -33.59 3.73 13.19
C ILE A 1098 -33.11 2.32 12.85
N SER A 1099 -33.26 1.92 11.58
CA SER A 1099 -32.71 0.67 11.05
C SER A 1099 -31.93 0.96 9.78
N GLY A 1100 -30.90 0.17 9.50
CA GLY A 1100 -30.04 0.32 8.33
C GLY A 1100 -28.67 -0.32 8.53
N ASP A 1101 -27.90 -0.39 7.45
CA ASP A 1101 -26.49 -0.80 7.49
C ASP A 1101 -25.66 0.27 8.20
N PRO A 1102 -24.94 -0.07 9.30
CA PRO A 1102 -24.12 0.88 10.05
C PRO A 1102 -22.91 1.39 9.26
N MET A 1103 -22.53 0.76 8.14
CA MET A 1103 -21.42 1.16 7.28
C MET A 1103 -20.09 1.28 8.03
N PHE A 1104 -19.68 0.18 8.68
CA PHE A 1104 -18.40 0.06 9.37
C PHE A 1104 -17.20 0.28 8.43
N ILE A 1105 -16.11 0.83 8.96
CA ILE A 1105 -14.93 1.21 8.16
C ILE A 1105 -14.15 -0.03 7.69
N ASP A 1106 -13.87 -0.99 8.58
CA ASP A 1106 -13.10 -2.18 8.26
C ASP A 1106 -13.43 -3.37 9.17
N GLN A 1107 -14.60 -3.95 8.92
CA GLN A 1107 -15.09 -5.11 9.67
C GLN A 1107 -14.14 -6.33 9.60
N SER A 1108 -13.38 -6.50 8.51
CA SER A 1108 -12.41 -7.60 8.38
C SER A 1108 -11.25 -7.52 9.37
N ASN A 1109 -10.96 -6.32 9.88
CA ASN A 1109 -9.92 -6.09 10.88
C ASN A 1109 -10.52 -5.72 12.25
N SER A 1110 -11.79 -6.07 12.50
CA SER A 1110 -12.52 -5.77 13.73
C SER A 1110 -12.65 -4.27 14.06
N ASP A 1111 -12.55 -3.40 13.03
CA ASP A 1111 -12.85 -1.97 13.17
C ASP A 1111 -14.33 -1.70 12.86
N PHE A 1112 -15.11 -1.55 13.94
CA PHE A 1112 -16.54 -1.26 13.90
C PHE A 1112 -16.86 0.23 14.04
N SER A 1113 -15.88 1.12 13.84
CA SER A 1113 -16.17 2.55 13.71
C SER A 1113 -17.03 2.81 12.47
N ILE A 1114 -17.92 3.79 12.53
CA ILE A 1114 -18.86 4.06 11.44
C ILE A 1114 -18.29 5.08 10.44
N SER A 1115 -18.52 4.86 9.16
CA SER A 1115 -18.16 5.84 8.13
C SER A 1115 -19.05 7.09 8.18
N ARG A 1116 -18.58 8.22 7.64
CA ARG A 1116 -19.36 9.47 7.53
C ARG A 1116 -20.70 9.34 6.78
N GLY A 1117 -20.86 8.28 5.97
CA GLY A 1117 -22.09 8.00 5.23
C GLY A 1117 -23.14 7.22 6.02
N SER A 1118 -22.77 6.74 7.21
CA SER A 1118 -23.60 5.87 8.03
C SER A 1118 -24.94 6.52 8.43
N PRO A 1119 -26.05 5.75 8.47
CA PRO A 1119 -27.32 6.22 9.03
C PRO A 1119 -27.22 6.53 10.53
N ALA A 1120 -26.26 5.96 11.25
CA ALA A 1120 -26.00 6.20 12.67
C ALA A 1120 -25.27 7.53 12.94
N ALA A 1121 -24.65 8.14 11.92
CA ALA A 1121 -23.85 9.34 12.08
C ALA A 1121 -24.70 10.58 12.45
N GLY A 1122 -24.39 11.21 13.57
CA GLY A 1122 -25.05 12.41 14.11
C GLY A 1122 -26.51 12.20 14.52
N LYS A 1123 -26.93 10.94 14.74
CA LYS A 1123 -28.31 10.57 15.11
C LYS A 1123 -28.48 10.10 16.55
N GLY A 1124 -27.37 9.97 17.29
CA GLY A 1124 -27.36 9.63 18.71
C GLY A 1124 -27.68 10.82 19.62
N ILE A 1125 -27.42 10.62 20.91
CA ILE A 1125 -27.76 11.57 21.98
C ILE A 1125 -27.11 12.93 21.72
N ASN A 1126 -27.90 14.00 21.78
CA ASN A 1126 -27.45 15.37 21.52
C ASN A 1126 -26.80 15.59 20.13
N GLY A 1127 -26.98 14.69 19.17
CA GLY A 1127 -26.37 14.77 17.84
C GLY A 1127 -24.97 14.18 17.75
N SER A 1128 -24.58 13.34 18.73
CA SER A 1128 -23.44 12.44 18.61
C SER A 1128 -23.71 11.35 17.58
N ASP A 1129 -22.68 10.59 17.24
CA ASP A 1129 -22.84 9.32 16.56
C ASP A 1129 -23.47 8.29 17.52
N MET A 1130 -24.10 7.26 16.96
CA MET A 1130 -24.50 6.06 17.72
C MET A 1130 -23.34 5.06 17.74
N GLY A 1131 -23.32 4.16 18.71
CA GLY A 1131 -22.28 3.14 18.87
C GLY A 1131 -21.12 3.57 19.74
N TYR A 1132 -20.13 2.66 19.84
CA TYR A 1132 -19.03 2.71 20.81
C TYR A 1132 -18.00 3.82 20.57
N ASP A 1133 -17.75 4.19 19.31
CA ASP A 1133 -16.73 5.17 18.91
C ASP A 1133 -17.23 6.62 19.08
N VAL A 1134 -17.53 6.99 20.33
CA VAL A 1134 -17.83 8.36 20.76
C VAL A 1134 -16.83 8.80 21.82
N SER A 1135 -16.59 10.11 21.94
CA SER A 1135 -15.63 10.66 22.89
C SER A 1135 -16.00 10.36 24.36
N THR A 1136 -15.00 10.09 25.20
CA THR A 1136 -15.16 9.97 26.66
C THR A 1136 -15.62 11.27 27.32
N GLY A 1137 -16.26 11.14 28.49
CA GLY A 1137 -16.65 12.27 29.33
C GLY A 1137 -17.90 13.02 28.87
N ALA A 1138 -17.97 14.32 29.19
CA ALA A 1138 -19.17 15.12 28.95
C ALA A 1138 -19.33 15.51 27.47
N ILE A 1139 -20.45 15.10 26.87
CA ILE A 1139 -20.90 15.55 25.56
C ILE A 1139 -21.52 16.95 25.71
N ILE A 1140 -20.84 17.95 25.12
CA ILE A 1140 -21.27 19.35 25.12
C ILE A 1140 -21.74 19.71 23.71
N THR A 1141 -23.00 20.12 23.55
CA THR A 1141 -23.55 20.56 22.25
C THR A 1141 -24.27 21.89 22.34
N GLY A 1142 -24.63 22.46 21.19
CA GLY A 1142 -25.23 23.80 21.11
C GLY A 1142 -24.22 24.94 21.02
N GLN A 1143 -22.92 24.63 20.77
CA GLN A 1143 -21.95 25.69 20.48
C GLN A 1143 -22.37 26.47 19.23
N PRO A 1144 -22.24 27.81 19.21
CA PRO A 1144 -22.42 28.59 18.00
C PRO A 1144 -21.29 28.30 16.99
N LEU A 1145 -21.47 28.72 15.74
CA LEU A 1145 -20.40 28.67 14.73
C LEU A 1145 -19.10 29.29 15.26
N SER A 1146 -17.96 28.69 14.87
CA SER A 1146 -16.60 29.06 15.28
C SER A 1146 -16.27 30.55 15.07
N LEU A 1147 -16.99 31.24 14.18
CA LEU A 1147 -17.07 32.70 14.13
C LEU A 1147 -18.54 33.14 14.21
N THR A 1148 -18.95 33.75 15.33
CA THR A 1148 -20.33 34.23 15.54
C THR A 1148 -20.39 35.68 16.01
N ARG A 1149 -21.48 36.39 15.67
CA ARG A 1149 -21.80 37.72 16.23
C ARG A 1149 -22.70 37.62 17.48
N LYS A 1150 -23.13 36.43 17.85
CA LYS A 1150 -23.95 36.19 19.04
C LYS A 1150 -23.09 36.41 20.28
N LYS A 1151 -23.66 37.09 21.29
CA LYS A 1151 -23.05 37.28 22.62
C LYS A 1151 -23.69 36.37 23.68
N GLU A 1152 -24.37 35.34 23.22
CA GLU A 1152 -25.13 34.37 24.00
C GLU A 1152 -24.98 32.98 23.38
N ALA A 1153 -24.99 31.95 24.22
CA ALA A 1153 -24.95 30.55 23.82
C ALA A 1153 -25.73 29.70 24.84
N THR A 1154 -26.42 28.68 24.36
CA THR A 1154 -27.10 27.68 25.19
C THR A 1154 -26.42 26.35 24.94
N LEU A 1155 -25.69 25.84 25.92
CA LEU A 1155 -24.97 24.57 25.80
C LEU A 1155 -25.74 23.47 26.53
N ARG A 1156 -25.92 22.32 25.87
CA ARG A 1156 -26.51 21.12 26.47
C ARG A 1156 -25.41 20.19 26.89
N ILE A 1157 -25.56 19.61 28.08
CA ILE A 1157 -24.61 18.67 28.69
C ILE A 1157 -25.29 17.32 28.76
N HIS A 1158 -24.58 16.29 28.33
CA HIS A 1158 -24.93 14.91 28.63
C HIS A 1158 -23.64 14.18 29.00
N VAL A 1159 -23.69 13.35 30.02
CA VAL A 1159 -22.57 12.51 30.42
C VAL A 1159 -23.09 11.08 30.34
N PRO A 1160 -22.67 10.32 29.33
CA PRO A 1160 -23.11 8.94 29.16
C PRO A 1160 -22.92 8.11 30.44
N GLY A 1161 -23.92 7.32 30.80
CA GLY A 1161 -23.91 6.46 32.00
C GLY A 1161 -24.03 7.15 33.36
N VAL A 1162 -23.96 8.48 33.43
CA VAL A 1162 -24.08 9.22 34.71
C VAL A 1162 -25.53 9.58 35.03
N ALA A 1163 -26.44 9.53 34.06
CA ALA A 1163 -27.88 9.65 34.28
C ALA A 1163 -28.41 8.35 34.90
N GLY A 1164 -28.72 8.34 36.20
CA GLY A 1164 -29.33 7.17 36.85
C GLY A 1164 -30.69 6.81 36.25
N ILE A 1165 -31.26 5.67 36.66
CA ILE A 1165 -32.57 5.19 36.21
C ILE A 1165 -33.65 6.23 36.51
N GLU A 1166 -34.15 6.90 35.46
CA GLU A 1166 -35.22 7.90 35.59
C GLU A 1166 -36.58 7.20 35.82
N GLY A 1167 -36.91 6.95 37.08
CA GLY A 1167 -38.24 6.44 37.43
C GLY A 1167 -38.45 6.23 38.93
N GLU A 1168 -37.39 5.84 39.65
CA GLU A 1168 -37.40 5.57 41.07
C GLU A 1168 -36.34 6.45 41.75
N SER A 1169 -36.78 7.39 42.57
CA SER A 1169 -36.01 8.53 43.08
C SER A 1169 -34.84 8.15 44.01
N ILE A 1170 -33.63 7.96 43.49
CA ILE A 1170 -32.43 7.88 44.36
C ILE A 1170 -31.18 8.62 43.83
N PHE A 1171 -31.05 8.86 42.52
CA PHE A 1171 -29.88 9.53 41.95
C PHE A 1171 -30.26 10.80 41.17
N SER A 1172 -29.56 11.90 41.46
CA SER A 1172 -29.63 13.14 40.68
C SER A 1172 -28.25 13.45 40.11
N SER A 1173 -28.14 13.47 38.79
CA SER A 1173 -26.90 13.78 38.10
C SER A 1173 -26.75 15.28 37.95
N GLU A 1174 -25.65 15.81 38.49
CA GLU A 1174 -25.34 17.24 38.47
C GLU A 1174 -23.98 17.46 37.80
N TYR A 1175 -23.84 18.60 37.13
CA TYR A 1175 -22.58 19.09 36.61
C TYR A 1175 -22.27 20.46 37.20
N ARG A 1176 -21.00 20.83 37.18
CA ARG A 1176 -20.57 22.22 37.38
C ARG A 1176 -20.01 22.72 36.09
N TRP A 1177 -19.91 24.02 35.92
CA TRP A 1177 -19.22 24.57 34.76
C TRP A 1177 -18.52 25.86 35.12
N ARG A 1178 -17.50 26.21 34.35
CA ARG A 1178 -16.86 27.52 34.41
C ARG A 1178 -16.57 28.03 33.01
N ILE A 1179 -16.46 29.35 32.90
CA ILE A 1179 -16.07 30.01 31.66
C ILE A 1179 -14.76 30.75 31.89
N ASP A 1180 -13.81 30.60 30.96
CA ASP A 1180 -12.50 31.27 30.96
C ASP A 1180 -11.70 31.13 32.26
N GLY A 1181 -11.78 29.95 32.89
CA GLY A 1181 -11.08 29.67 34.14
C GLY A 1181 -11.61 30.43 35.37
N ASN A 1182 -12.82 31.01 35.30
CA ASN A 1182 -13.49 31.60 36.46
C ASN A 1182 -13.88 30.54 37.51
N GLU A 1183 -14.47 30.97 38.63
CA GLU A 1183 -14.98 30.03 39.64
C GLU A 1183 -16.05 29.10 39.06
N TRP A 1184 -16.04 27.85 39.51
CA TRP A 1184 -17.05 26.85 39.17
C TRP A 1184 -18.44 27.32 39.61
N SER A 1185 -19.46 27.01 38.80
CA SER A 1185 -20.85 27.23 39.15
C SER A 1185 -21.25 26.40 40.38
N ASP A 1186 -22.39 26.77 40.98
CA ASP A 1186 -23.14 25.83 41.80
C ASP A 1186 -23.50 24.58 40.96
N PRO A 1187 -23.63 23.39 41.58
CA PRO A 1187 -24.13 22.20 40.88
C PRO A 1187 -25.46 22.48 40.18
N ALA A 1188 -25.57 22.05 38.92
CA ALA A 1188 -26.78 22.15 38.10
C ALA A 1188 -27.16 20.76 37.59
N SER A 1189 -28.46 20.46 37.50
CA SER A 1189 -28.92 19.18 36.95
C SER A 1189 -28.50 19.05 35.48
N VAL A 1190 -28.06 17.86 35.05
CA VAL A 1190 -27.76 17.57 33.63
C VAL A 1190 -28.95 17.83 32.67
N SER A 1191 -30.18 17.87 33.20
CA SER A 1191 -31.37 18.25 32.45
C SER A 1191 -31.46 19.77 32.14
N GLU A 1192 -30.73 20.61 32.88
CA GLU A 1192 -30.68 22.05 32.69
C GLU A 1192 -29.50 22.45 31.80
N PRO A 1193 -29.70 23.19 30.69
CA PRO A 1193 -28.59 23.63 29.84
C PRO A 1193 -27.84 24.83 30.45
N ILE A 1194 -26.55 24.95 30.12
CA ILE A 1194 -25.73 26.13 30.42
C ILE A 1194 -26.24 27.31 29.60
N GLN A 1195 -26.61 28.40 30.28
CA GLN A 1195 -27.03 29.65 29.65
C GLN A 1195 -25.94 30.72 29.78
N LEU A 1196 -25.24 31.00 28.68
CA LEU A 1196 -24.23 32.06 28.59
C LEU A 1196 -24.84 33.33 28.00
N SER A 1197 -24.56 34.47 28.62
CA SER A 1197 -25.03 35.78 28.13
C SER A 1197 -23.98 36.87 28.39
N GLY A 1198 -23.98 37.90 27.53
CA GLY A 1198 -23.11 39.06 27.71
C GLY A 1198 -21.63 38.80 27.41
N LEU A 1199 -21.30 37.80 26.61
CA LEU A 1199 -19.92 37.44 26.26
C LEU A 1199 -19.18 38.63 25.60
N SER A 1200 -17.94 38.84 26.02
CA SER A 1200 -17.04 39.83 25.43
C SER A 1200 -16.57 39.40 24.04
N ASP A 1201 -15.93 40.32 23.31
CA ASP A 1201 -15.34 39.96 22.01
C ASP A 1201 -14.05 39.16 22.28
N GLY A 1202 -13.95 37.92 21.78
CA GLY A 1202 -12.78 37.05 22.01
C GLY A 1202 -13.12 35.56 21.91
N MET A 1203 -12.11 34.70 22.14
CA MET A 1203 -12.33 33.27 22.34
C MET A 1203 -12.73 33.03 23.79
N HIS A 1204 -13.73 32.17 23.98
CA HIS A 1204 -14.26 31.80 25.28
C HIS A 1204 -14.19 30.27 25.44
N TYR A 1205 -13.75 29.80 26.59
CA TYR A 1205 -13.62 28.38 26.91
C TYR A 1205 -14.59 28.01 28.01
N VAL A 1206 -15.41 26.98 27.77
CA VAL A 1206 -16.33 26.43 28.77
C VAL A 1206 -15.80 25.07 29.19
N GLU A 1207 -15.59 24.91 30.49
CA GLU A 1207 -15.23 23.65 31.12
C GLU A 1207 -16.44 23.18 31.93
N VAL A 1208 -16.72 21.88 31.88
CA VAL A 1208 -17.86 21.22 32.51
C VAL A 1208 -17.36 20.06 33.34
#